data_AF-A0ABD2UJK9-F1
#
_entry.id   AF-A0ABD2UJK9-F1
#
_cell.length_a   1.000
_cell.length_b   1.000
_cell.length_c   1.000
_cell.angle_alpha   90.00
_cell.angle_beta   90.00
_cell.angle_gamma   90.00
#
_symmetry.space_group_name_H-M   'P 1'
#
loop_
_entity.id
_entity.type
_entity.pdbx_description
1 polymer ?
#
loop_
_entity_poly.entity_id
_entity_poly.type
_entity_poly.pdbx_seq_one_letter_code
_entity_poly.pdbx_strand_id
1 'polypeptide(L)'
;MHDLIQDMGRYVVKMQKKSGEASRVWDIEDFEDVMVNDMGTKAMEAIWLEDVQNLCFSREPMENMKRLRILYIYGFHTYDDSIEYLPNSLRWFDCCGYPWESLPQNFEPKRLVHLDLQGSLLRHLWTELKHLPSLRNLILNHSKRLMQTPDFTGMPNLEYLDLGCCSNLEEVHHSLGCCRKLIMLDLRDCKILKRFPYVNVESLGSLNLRFCYSLEKFPEILGTMKSELEIKVERSGIRELPSSIQYLTHITKLNLSDTKNLVALPSNIGKLKDLVKLDVSWCSKLESLPEEIGDLENLVKLDARRTRISRPPPSIVRLNKLKFLTFGKQKSEDGVFFVFPQVNRGLCSLEILDLSYCNLIDGGLPEDIGCLSSLKELYLDGNDFENLPKSIAQLGALRSLYLSNCTRLKELPGFTRMPHLETLNLPNCINLEEVHHSVGFLKKLLRLELTDCERLKRFPALCIDNLEYLDMRGCSNLEKFPEIFGSMNLELKSGIRYLYLIGLENLVALPSSICKLNGLVGLDVSWCSKLESLPEEIGDLENLEELDASYTLISRPPPSIVGLKELKFLSFAKQESQDGVYFVFPPMNEGFCSLEILDLSYCNFIYGRLPEDIGCLSSLKELKLMGNNLEYLPQSISQLGSLQSLDLSNCSRLTQLPEFPEQLDTIYADWSSDLICNSLFWNISSLQHDIYASDSSSLRVFTSGENIPSWFHHQGTGRRVTVKLPENWYVHDNFLGFSVCYSGSLIETKAYLIPLGDDGMSWMTRKLKLALPKWSTESNIHFFLVPFAGLWDTSKANGKTPNDYGLIKLCFSGEMKKFGFRLLYKDELEALLQMREINDEPTEHDSSEHHYSVKKKGHISNIHRSSVFENPQQQVCSRKYRYIPIY
;
A
#
# COMPACT_ATOMS: atom_id res chain seq x y z
N MET A 1 23.35 44.14 5.67
CA MET A 1 23.84 45.32 6.44
C MET A 1 24.38 44.89 7.80
N HIS A 2 23.64 44.05 8.54
CA HIS A 2 24.14 43.44 9.79
C HIS A 2 25.49 42.72 9.61
N ASP A 3 25.65 41.92 8.56
CA ASP A 3 26.85 41.11 8.28
C ASP A 3 28.07 42.00 7.99
N LEU A 4 27.92 43.03 7.16
CA LEU A 4 28.97 44.02 6.88
C LEU A 4 29.39 44.82 8.14
N ILE A 5 28.47 45.08 9.07
CA ILE A 5 28.80 45.72 10.36
C ILE A 5 29.54 44.72 11.27
N GLN A 6 29.16 43.43 11.24
CA GLN A 6 29.85 42.36 11.95
C GLN A 6 31.28 42.18 11.44
N ASP A 7 31.48 42.16 10.12
CA ASP A 7 32.79 42.07 9.46
C ASP A 7 33.67 43.29 9.71
N MET A 8 33.11 44.49 9.63
CA MET A 8 33.81 45.72 10.03
C MET A 8 34.24 45.65 11.51
N GLY A 9 33.38 45.13 12.39
CA GLY A 9 33.71 44.89 13.80
C GLY A 9 34.85 43.89 13.98
N ARG A 10 34.81 42.73 13.30
CA ARG A 10 35.88 41.73 13.27
C ARG A 10 37.20 42.34 12.77
N TYR A 11 37.15 43.14 11.70
CA TYR A 11 38.33 43.80 11.11
C TYR A 11 38.98 44.82 12.05
N VAL A 12 38.19 45.66 12.74
CA VAL A 12 38.69 46.63 13.72
C VAL A 12 39.39 45.91 14.89
N VAL A 13 38.87 44.78 15.36
CA VAL A 13 39.53 43.96 16.39
C VAL A 13 40.83 43.33 15.86
N LYS A 14 40.85 42.79 14.63
CA LYS A 14 42.08 42.27 14.01
C LYS A 14 43.16 43.35 13.83
N MET A 15 42.77 44.62 13.66
CA MET A 15 43.71 45.74 13.69
C MET A 15 44.25 46.07 15.09
N GLN A 16 43.44 45.95 16.14
CA GLN A 16 43.91 46.12 17.53
C GLN A 16 44.93 45.05 17.96
N LYS A 17 44.86 43.83 17.41
CA LYS A 17 45.84 42.75 17.68
C LYS A 17 47.29 43.19 17.37
N LYS A 18 47.50 44.06 16.37
CA LYS A 18 48.82 44.63 16.04
C LYS A 18 49.36 45.65 17.07
N SER A 19 48.54 46.09 18.02
CA SER A 19 48.91 47.04 19.09
C SER A 19 49.10 46.41 20.48
N GLY A 20 48.98 45.08 20.61
CA GLY A 20 49.47 44.32 21.77
C GLY A 20 48.43 43.84 22.78
N GLU A 21 47.17 44.32 22.74
CA GLU A 21 46.11 43.84 23.65
C GLU A 21 44.83 43.51 22.87
N ALA A 22 44.59 42.23 22.58
CA ALA A 22 43.34 41.77 21.98
C ALA A 22 42.21 41.80 23.03
N SER A 23 41.14 42.55 22.73
CA SER A 23 39.96 42.64 23.61
C SER A 23 38.89 41.60 23.32
N ARG A 24 38.95 40.92 22.16
CA ARG A 24 37.99 39.89 21.74
C ARG A 24 38.64 38.82 20.87
N VAL A 25 38.17 37.58 20.99
CA VAL A 25 38.61 36.43 20.19
C VAL A 25 37.41 35.82 19.45
N TRP A 26 37.62 35.45 18.19
CA TRP A 26 36.60 34.91 17.28
C TRP A 26 37.09 33.69 16.48
N ASP A 27 38.39 33.58 16.24
CA ASP A 27 39.01 32.49 15.49
C ASP A 27 39.57 31.45 16.48
N ILE A 28 39.48 30.16 16.16
CA ILE A 28 39.89 29.05 17.05
C ILE A 28 41.41 29.10 17.32
N GLU A 29 42.21 29.32 16.28
CA GLU A 29 43.67 29.46 16.36
C GLU A 29 44.09 30.55 17.38
N ASP A 30 43.37 31.67 17.39
CA ASP A 30 43.59 32.78 18.33
C ASP A 30 43.22 32.42 19.78
N PHE A 31 42.26 31.51 19.98
CA PHE A 31 41.90 31.01 21.30
C PHE A 31 42.91 29.98 21.81
N GLU A 32 43.32 29.04 20.96
CA GLU A 32 44.35 28.04 21.30
C GLU A 32 45.68 28.73 21.65
N ASP A 33 46.10 29.72 20.88
CA ASP A 33 47.29 30.54 21.16
C ASP A 33 47.20 31.25 22.53
N VAL A 34 46.03 31.80 22.88
CA VAL A 34 45.78 32.40 24.20
C VAL A 34 45.80 31.38 25.34
N MET A 35 45.35 30.14 25.11
CA MET A 35 45.29 29.09 26.13
C MET A 35 46.59 28.29 26.29
N VAL A 36 47.39 28.15 25.24
CA VAL A 36 48.66 27.39 25.25
C VAL A 36 49.85 28.27 25.66
N ASN A 37 49.86 29.56 25.29
CA ASN A 37 50.98 30.47 25.55
C ASN A 37 50.71 31.47 26.70
N ASP A 38 49.72 31.19 27.56
CA ASP A 38 49.32 32.01 28.72
C ASP A 38 49.03 33.50 28.44
N MET A 39 48.65 33.83 27.20
CA MET A 39 48.43 35.21 26.74
C MET A 39 47.06 35.80 27.14
N GLY A 40 46.41 35.26 28.18
CA GLY A 40 45.15 35.77 28.72
C GLY A 40 45.32 37.15 29.34
N THR A 41 44.98 38.22 28.62
CA THR A 41 45.16 39.60 29.12
C THR A 41 43.94 40.12 29.89
N LYS A 42 44.18 41.11 30.77
CA LYS A 42 43.10 41.86 31.45
C LYS A 42 42.23 42.70 30.50
N ALA A 43 42.63 42.87 29.24
CA ALA A 43 41.87 43.59 28.23
C ALA A 43 40.78 42.72 27.58
N MET A 44 40.83 41.40 27.74
CA MET A 44 39.87 40.47 27.15
C MET A 44 38.46 40.68 27.72
N GLU A 45 37.48 40.90 26.84
CA GLU A 45 36.07 41.15 27.20
C GLU A 45 35.08 40.17 26.58
N ALA A 46 35.39 39.54 25.44
CA ALA A 46 34.50 38.58 24.78
C ALA A 46 35.28 37.47 24.04
N ILE A 47 34.83 36.24 24.20
CA ILE A 47 35.27 35.08 23.41
C ILE A 47 34.02 34.50 22.76
N TRP A 48 34.08 34.24 21.45
CA TRP A 48 32.96 33.73 20.66
C TRP A 48 33.47 32.75 19.60
N LEU A 49 33.22 31.46 19.79
CA LEU A 49 33.73 30.38 18.93
C LEU A 49 32.60 29.50 18.41
N GLU A 50 32.67 29.16 17.13
CA GLU A 50 31.71 28.31 16.40
C GLU A 50 32.45 27.11 15.75
N ASP A 51 31.77 25.98 15.62
CA ASP A 51 32.26 24.73 14.98
C ASP A 51 33.63 24.21 15.46
N VAL A 52 33.85 24.20 16.78
CA VAL A 52 35.17 23.95 17.38
C VAL A 52 35.38 22.49 17.75
N GLN A 53 36.15 21.70 16.99
CA GLN A 53 36.26 20.25 17.26
C GLN A 53 36.87 19.90 18.63
N ASN A 54 37.96 20.56 19.03
CA ASN A 54 38.63 20.34 20.30
C ASN A 54 38.99 21.68 20.95
N LEU A 55 38.97 21.75 22.29
CA LEU A 55 39.49 22.89 23.05
C LEU A 55 40.24 22.43 24.30
N CYS A 56 41.33 23.14 24.62
CA CYS A 56 42.01 23.03 25.91
C CYS A 56 41.70 24.27 26.76
N PHE A 57 41.42 24.06 28.05
CA PHE A 57 41.16 25.15 29.00
C PHE A 57 42.26 25.18 30.06
N SER A 58 43.25 26.04 29.85
CA SER A 58 44.26 26.34 30.86
C SER A 58 43.69 27.29 31.92
N ARG A 59 44.09 27.09 33.18
CA ARG A 59 43.60 27.89 34.31
C ARG A 59 44.19 29.30 34.36
N GLU A 60 45.50 29.44 34.14
CA GLU A 60 46.20 30.72 34.28
C GLU A 60 45.71 31.83 33.33
N PRO A 61 45.46 31.58 32.02
CA PRO A 61 44.88 32.60 31.15
C PRO A 61 43.49 33.02 31.63
N MET A 62 42.66 32.05 32.03
CA MET A 62 41.29 32.30 32.50
C MET A 62 41.26 33.11 33.80
N GLU A 63 42.16 32.86 34.76
CA GLU A 63 42.30 33.70 35.96
C GLU A 63 42.78 35.14 35.65
N ASN A 64 43.54 35.33 34.57
CA ASN A 64 44.04 36.64 34.16
C ASN A 64 43.03 37.50 33.37
N MET A 65 42.05 36.88 32.68
CA MET A 65 40.99 37.55 31.90
C MET A 65 39.90 38.23 32.74
N LYS A 66 40.29 39.09 33.69
CA LYS A 66 39.44 39.71 34.73
C LYS A 66 38.35 40.68 34.21
N ARG A 67 38.26 40.90 32.90
CA ARG A 67 37.21 41.69 32.23
C ARG A 67 36.32 40.85 31.31
N LEU A 68 36.49 39.54 31.21
CA LEU A 68 35.68 38.69 30.31
C LEU A 68 34.21 38.77 30.70
N ARG A 69 33.35 39.20 29.76
CA ARG A 69 31.90 39.40 29.94
C ARG A 69 31.07 38.40 29.16
N ILE A 70 31.56 37.98 28.00
CA ILE A 70 30.88 37.04 27.09
C ILE A 70 31.82 35.87 26.84
N LEU A 71 31.32 34.66 27.05
CA LEU A 71 31.95 33.42 26.62
C LEU A 71 30.89 32.64 25.87
N TYR A 72 31.06 32.49 24.55
CA TYR A 72 30.19 31.71 23.67
C TYR A 72 31.06 30.65 22.99
N ILE A 73 30.68 29.37 23.12
CA ILE A 73 31.38 28.23 22.53
C ILE A 73 30.35 27.21 22.06
N TYR A 74 30.39 26.87 20.77
CA TYR A 74 29.49 25.89 20.17
C TYR A 74 30.20 24.61 19.75
N GLY A 75 29.87 23.49 20.42
CA GLY A 75 30.07 22.13 19.91
C GLY A 75 31.51 21.62 19.87
N PHE A 76 32.10 21.33 21.04
CA PHE A 76 33.47 20.82 21.19
C PHE A 76 33.56 19.52 22.00
N HIS A 77 34.65 18.79 21.79
CA HIS A 77 35.05 17.64 22.62
C HIS A 77 36.34 17.95 23.39
N THR A 78 36.42 17.52 24.64
CA THR A 78 37.60 17.66 25.49
C THR A 78 38.24 16.30 25.70
N TYR A 79 39.55 16.21 25.46
CA TYR A 79 40.33 14.99 25.69
C TYR A 79 40.90 14.86 27.10
N ASP A 80 40.96 15.96 27.88
CA ASP A 80 41.58 15.95 29.20
C ASP A 80 40.96 16.96 30.19
N ASP A 81 41.11 16.64 31.48
CA ASP A 81 40.80 17.32 32.75
C ASP A 81 39.55 18.24 32.92
N SER A 82 39.16 18.44 34.18
CA SER A 82 38.04 19.31 34.56
C SER A 82 38.36 20.79 34.39
N ILE A 83 37.41 21.60 33.92
CA ILE A 83 37.57 23.07 33.94
C ILE A 83 37.73 23.56 35.40
N GLU A 84 38.95 23.96 35.78
CA GLU A 84 39.25 24.35 37.16
C GLU A 84 38.71 25.74 37.53
N TYR A 85 38.52 26.62 36.53
CA TYR A 85 38.20 28.02 36.76
C TYR A 85 37.33 28.64 35.65
N LEU A 86 36.34 29.44 36.05
CA LEU A 86 35.58 30.32 35.17
C LEU A 86 35.56 31.76 35.73
N PRO A 87 35.74 32.81 34.91
CA PRO A 87 35.80 34.19 35.40
C PRO A 87 34.47 34.70 35.98
N ASN A 88 34.50 35.13 37.24
CA ASN A 88 33.34 35.76 37.92
C ASN A 88 32.94 37.15 37.36
N SER A 89 33.62 37.64 36.32
CA SER A 89 33.26 38.84 35.55
C SER A 89 32.18 38.59 34.49
N LEU A 90 31.89 37.32 34.17
CA LEU A 90 30.97 36.92 33.11
C LEU A 90 29.55 37.47 33.31
N ARG A 91 28.91 37.77 32.17
CA ARG A 91 27.54 38.29 32.05
C ARG A 91 26.67 37.43 31.13
N TRP A 92 27.30 36.83 30.13
CA TRP A 92 26.74 35.86 29.21
C TRP A 92 27.69 34.68 29.13
N PHE A 93 27.20 33.48 29.42
CA PHE A 93 27.95 32.24 29.23
C PHE A 93 27.05 31.26 28.45
N ASP A 94 27.52 30.85 27.29
CA ASP A 94 26.86 29.92 26.38
C ASP A 94 27.89 28.87 25.96
N CYS A 95 27.58 27.60 26.24
CA CYS A 95 28.51 26.49 26.06
C CYS A 95 27.72 25.23 25.68
N CYS A 96 27.24 25.21 24.44
CA CYS A 96 26.50 24.07 23.89
C CYS A 96 27.40 22.82 23.86
N GLY A 97 26.96 21.77 24.55
CA GLY A 97 27.70 20.52 24.72
C GLY A 97 28.68 20.50 25.89
N TYR A 98 28.56 21.42 26.87
CA TYR A 98 29.44 21.52 28.04
C TYR A 98 29.82 20.13 28.63
N PRO A 99 31.11 19.73 28.57
CA PRO A 99 31.50 18.32 28.69
C PRO A 99 31.69 17.83 30.14
N TRP A 100 31.75 18.73 31.12
CA TRP A 100 32.04 18.37 32.50
C TRP A 100 30.78 18.11 33.34
N GLU A 101 30.91 17.35 34.43
CA GLU A 101 29.76 16.91 35.23
C GLU A 101 29.17 18.02 36.13
N SER A 102 29.89 19.13 36.35
CA SER A 102 29.45 20.31 37.12
C SER A 102 30.20 21.58 36.70
N LEU A 103 29.78 22.74 37.22
CA LEU A 103 30.51 24.01 37.13
C LEU A 103 31.53 24.15 38.27
N PRO A 104 32.61 24.95 38.11
CA PRO A 104 33.59 25.19 39.17
C PRO A 104 32.95 25.74 40.46
N GLN A 105 33.33 25.20 41.62
CA GLN A 105 32.72 25.60 42.90
C GLN A 105 32.93 27.08 43.27
N ASN A 106 33.99 27.69 42.76
CA ASN A 106 34.34 29.11 42.91
C ASN A 106 33.61 30.04 41.92
N PHE A 107 32.77 29.49 41.03
CA PHE A 107 31.99 30.26 40.06
C PHE A 107 30.70 30.80 40.70
N GLU A 108 30.72 32.09 41.06
CA GLU A 108 29.59 32.86 41.57
C GLU A 108 29.53 34.26 40.90
N PRO A 109 29.32 34.34 39.58
CA PRO A 109 29.29 35.60 38.83
C PRO A 109 28.02 36.41 39.14
N LYS A 110 28.09 37.31 40.12
CA LYS A 110 26.97 38.17 40.57
C LYS A 110 26.33 39.04 39.46
N ARG A 111 26.99 39.17 38.31
CA ARG A 111 26.55 39.93 37.12
C ARG A 111 26.15 39.04 35.92
N LEU A 112 26.11 37.72 36.08
CA LEU A 112 25.61 36.79 35.06
C LEU A 112 24.12 37.02 34.83
N VAL A 113 23.71 37.17 33.57
CA VAL A 113 22.33 37.42 33.14
C VAL A 113 21.76 36.22 32.39
N HIS A 114 22.61 35.53 31.61
CA HIS A 114 22.24 34.37 30.82
C HIS A 114 23.30 33.28 30.96
N LEU A 115 22.83 32.06 31.22
CA LEU A 115 23.61 30.83 31.29
C LEU A 115 22.93 29.78 30.41
N ASP A 116 23.59 29.41 29.31
CA ASP A 116 23.18 28.32 28.43
C ASP A 116 24.25 27.22 28.42
N LEU A 117 23.85 26.02 28.85
CA LEU A 117 24.64 24.80 28.86
C LEU A 117 23.82 23.66 28.21
N GLN A 118 23.12 23.97 27.11
CA GLN A 118 22.33 22.99 26.37
C GLN A 118 23.17 21.78 25.93
N GLY A 119 22.56 20.60 25.91
CA GLY A 119 23.20 19.35 25.50
C GLY A 119 24.34 18.86 26.41
N SER A 120 24.52 19.46 27.59
CA SER A 120 25.67 19.17 28.47
C SER A 120 25.70 17.77 29.07
N LEU A 121 26.88 17.39 29.55
CA LEU A 121 27.12 16.19 30.36
C LEU A 121 26.94 16.42 31.87
N LEU A 122 26.42 17.59 32.28
CA LEU A 122 26.16 17.95 33.67
C LEU A 122 25.34 16.88 34.40
N ARG A 123 25.76 16.54 35.61
CA ARG A 123 24.97 15.77 36.58
C ARG A 123 24.21 16.69 37.54
N HIS A 124 24.82 17.81 37.88
CA HIS A 124 24.30 18.91 38.70
C HIS A 124 25.06 20.20 38.32
N LEU A 125 24.48 21.39 38.51
CA LEU A 125 25.21 22.63 38.22
C LEU A 125 26.27 22.91 39.28
N TRP A 126 25.86 22.86 40.55
CA TRP A 126 26.67 23.06 41.74
C TRP A 126 25.98 22.38 42.93
N THR A 127 26.73 22.02 43.97
CA THR A 127 26.21 21.35 45.17
C THR A 127 25.82 22.30 46.30
N GLU A 128 26.27 23.55 46.24
CA GLU A 128 26.05 24.59 47.26
C GLU A 128 25.12 25.69 46.74
N LEU A 129 24.51 26.46 47.64
CA LEU A 129 23.78 27.67 47.28
C LEU A 129 24.73 28.70 46.64
N LYS A 130 24.38 29.23 45.47
CA LYS A 130 25.10 30.32 44.78
C LYS A 130 24.18 31.52 44.61
N HIS A 131 24.68 32.73 44.90
CA HIS A 131 23.93 33.98 44.79
C HIS A 131 24.17 34.66 43.43
N LEU A 132 23.22 34.48 42.52
CA LEU A 132 23.24 35.00 41.15
C LEU A 132 22.10 36.02 40.94
N PRO A 133 22.14 37.20 41.60
CA PRO A 133 21.02 38.15 41.62
C PRO A 133 20.68 38.78 40.27
N SER A 134 21.58 38.67 39.29
CA SER A 134 21.37 39.23 37.94
C SER A 134 20.80 38.22 36.93
N LEU A 135 20.73 36.93 37.29
CA LEU A 135 20.41 35.86 36.34
C LEU A 135 18.92 35.92 35.95
N ARG A 136 18.67 35.87 34.65
CA ARG A 136 17.34 35.87 34.01
C ARG A 136 17.07 34.59 33.23
N ASN A 137 18.08 34.09 32.54
CA ASN A 137 17.95 32.95 31.63
C ASN A 137 18.84 31.80 32.14
N LEU A 138 18.24 30.63 32.34
CA LEU A 138 18.94 29.38 32.62
C LEU A 138 18.46 28.30 31.64
N ILE A 139 19.31 27.97 30.67
CA ILE A 139 19.02 27.01 29.61
C ILE A 139 19.93 25.80 29.82
N LEU A 140 19.31 24.64 30.02
CA LEU A 140 19.95 23.37 30.35
C LEU A 140 19.32 22.22 29.53
N ASN A 141 18.53 22.54 28.52
CA ASN A 141 17.80 21.56 27.73
C ASN A 141 18.76 20.56 27.05
N HIS A 142 18.26 19.37 26.73
CA HIS A 142 19.03 18.23 26.22
C HIS A 142 20.18 17.74 27.12
N SER A 143 20.37 18.27 28.34
CA SER A 143 21.33 17.78 29.33
C SER A 143 20.86 16.46 29.94
N LYS A 144 21.05 15.36 29.21
CA LYS A 144 20.49 14.03 29.52
C LYS A 144 20.99 13.42 30.83
N ARG A 145 22.12 13.89 31.36
CA ARG A 145 22.72 13.41 32.62
C ARG A 145 22.26 14.18 33.86
N LEU A 146 21.57 15.31 33.70
CA LEU A 146 21.18 16.19 34.80
C LEU A 146 20.18 15.48 35.71
N MET A 147 20.53 15.29 36.98
CA MET A 147 19.71 14.52 37.93
C MET A 147 18.81 15.40 38.79
N GLN A 148 19.28 16.61 39.13
CA GLN A 148 18.60 17.59 40.00
C GLN A 148 18.90 19.02 39.54
N THR A 149 17.98 19.95 39.79
CA THR A 149 18.21 21.39 39.57
C THR A 149 18.90 22.04 40.78
N PRO A 150 19.58 23.19 40.62
CA PRO A 150 20.12 23.95 41.75
C PRO A 150 19.02 24.54 42.64
N ASP A 151 19.42 25.06 43.82
CA ASP A 151 18.55 25.92 44.64
C ASP A 151 18.36 27.30 43.97
N PHE A 152 17.11 27.62 43.66
CA PHE A 152 16.69 28.88 43.05
C PHE A 152 16.59 30.09 44.00
N THR A 153 16.74 29.93 45.32
CA THR A 153 16.65 31.06 46.28
C THR A 153 17.66 32.17 45.98
N GLY A 154 18.83 31.82 45.44
CA GLY A 154 19.87 32.76 45.01
C GLY A 154 19.61 33.48 43.67
N MET A 155 18.52 33.17 42.97
CA MET A 155 18.20 33.65 41.61
C MET A 155 16.84 34.40 41.55
N PRO A 156 16.64 35.49 42.31
CA PRO A 156 15.34 36.18 42.45
C PRO A 156 14.83 36.89 41.17
N ASN A 157 15.65 36.97 40.13
CA ASN A 157 15.32 37.62 38.85
C ASN A 157 15.18 36.62 37.68
N LEU A 158 15.11 35.31 37.96
CA LEU A 158 14.94 34.28 36.93
C LEU A 158 13.61 34.47 36.18
N GLU A 159 13.69 34.55 34.86
CA GLU A 159 12.59 34.82 33.92
C GLU A 159 12.37 33.63 32.96
N TYR A 160 13.42 32.91 32.58
CA TYR A 160 13.35 31.75 31.67
C TYR A 160 14.14 30.57 32.23
N LEU A 161 13.47 29.42 32.39
CA LEU A 161 14.08 28.14 32.77
C LEU A 161 13.70 27.07 31.75
N ASP A 162 14.68 26.62 30.96
CA ASP A 162 14.51 25.51 30.01
C ASP A 162 15.32 24.29 30.46
N LEU A 163 14.58 23.23 30.82
CA LEU A 163 15.05 21.91 31.24
C LEU A 163 14.53 20.83 30.28
N GLY A 164 14.05 21.20 29.10
CA GLY A 164 13.49 20.27 28.12
C GLY A 164 14.48 19.17 27.73
N CYS A 165 14.01 17.94 27.53
CA CYS A 165 14.79 16.76 27.19
C CYS A 165 15.82 16.31 28.25
N CYS A 166 15.81 16.87 29.48
CA CYS A 166 16.58 16.37 30.62
C CYS A 166 16.01 15.04 31.13
N SER A 167 16.37 13.95 30.42
CA SER A 167 15.75 12.63 30.59
C SER A 167 15.97 11.99 31.96
N ASN A 168 17.06 12.31 32.66
CA ASN A 168 17.41 11.79 34.00
C ASN A 168 17.01 12.74 35.15
N LEU A 169 16.26 13.81 34.90
CA LEU A 169 15.88 14.76 35.94
C LEU A 169 14.82 14.12 36.85
N GLU A 170 15.18 13.81 38.11
CA GLU A 170 14.28 13.14 39.05
C GLU A 170 13.37 14.11 39.81
N GLU A 171 13.93 15.28 40.18
CA GLU A 171 13.28 16.32 40.97
C GLU A 171 13.75 17.71 40.53
N VAL A 172 12.83 18.67 40.52
CA VAL A 172 13.14 20.11 40.43
C VAL A 172 12.99 20.70 41.82
N HIS A 173 14.03 21.42 42.26
CA HIS A 173 14.21 21.87 43.64
C HIS A 173 13.04 22.73 44.15
N HIS A 174 12.63 22.48 45.39
CA HIS A 174 11.41 23.03 45.98
C HIS A 174 11.31 24.57 45.97
N SER A 175 12.46 25.26 45.93
CA SER A 175 12.53 26.73 45.90
C SER A 175 12.14 27.37 44.55
N LEU A 176 11.87 26.59 43.49
CA LEU A 176 11.37 27.13 42.21
C LEU A 176 10.11 27.99 42.40
N GLY A 177 9.24 27.63 43.35
CA GLY A 177 8.04 28.40 43.69
C GLY A 177 8.30 29.81 44.23
N CYS A 178 9.55 30.14 44.59
CA CYS A 178 9.96 31.49 44.98
C CYS A 178 10.27 32.40 43.77
N CYS A 179 10.39 31.85 42.55
CA CYS A 179 10.74 32.59 41.33
C CYS A 179 9.55 33.40 40.77
N ARG A 180 9.19 34.50 41.46
CA ARG A 180 8.02 35.35 41.10
C ARG A 180 8.10 36.03 39.73
N LYS A 181 9.27 36.03 39.08
CA LYS A 181 9.49 36.64 37.75
C LYS A 181 9.50 35.63 36.61
N LEU A 182 9.30 34.33 36.89
CA LEU A 182 9.37 33.29 35.87
C LEU A 182 8.27 33.51 34.81
N ILE A 183 8.69 33.68 33.55
CA ILE A 183 7.86 33.86 32.36
C ILE A 183 7.72 32.51 31.62
N MET A 184 8.77 31.70 31.59
CA MET A 184 8.79 30.40 30.92
C MET A 184 9.36 29.31 31.83
N LEU A 185 8.66 28.19 31.90
CA LEU A 185 9.15 26.92 32.42
C LEU A 185 8.94 25.80 31.39
N ASP A 186 10.03 25.21 30.89
CA ASP A 186 9.97 24.03 30.02
C ASP A 186 10.64 22.82 30.70
N LEU A 187 9.87 21.75 30.86
CA LEU A 187 10.26 20.45 31.43
C LEU A 187 9.87 19.31 30.46
N ARG A 188 9.62 19.63 29.18
CA ARG A 188 9.21 18.68 28.14
C ARG A 188 10.17 17.49 28.07
N ASP A 189 9.68 16.26 27.96
CA ASP A 189 10.49 15.04 27.86
C ASP A 189 11.45 14.79 29.06
N CYS A 190 11.16 15.37 30.23
CA CYS A 190 11.74 14.94 31.52
C CYS A 190 11.11 13.61 31.96
N LYS A 191 11.59 12.51 31.37
CA LYS A 191 10.94 11.18 31.43
C LYS A 191 10.78 10.63 32.84
N ILE A 192 11.77 10.81 33.71
CA ILE A 192 11.77 10.24 35.07
C ILE A 192 11.37 11.24 36.17
N LEU A 193 11.00 12.47 35.81
CA LEU A 193 10.54 13.50 36.76
C LEU A 193 9.25 13.05 37.43
N LYS A 194 9.30 12.75 38.73
CA LYS A 194 8.15 12.17 39.47
C LYS A 194 7.23 13.23 40.06
N ARG A 195 7.82 14.35 40.49
CA ARG A 195 7.16 15.45 41.20
C ARG A 195 8.06 16.69 41.18
N PHE A 196 7.45 17.85 41.36
CA PHE A 196 8.14 19.11 41.63
C PHE A 196 7.21 20.04 42.44
N PRO A 197 7.69 21.16 43.02
CA PRO A 197 6.92 21.96 43.98
C PRO A 197 5.80 22.78 43.32
N TYR A 198 5.17 23.60 44.13
CA TYR A 198 4.30 24.69 43.69
C TYR A 198 5.02 25.63 42.69
N VAL A 199 4.27 26.09 41.69
CA VAL A 199 4.73 27.07 40.70
C VAL A 199 4.04 28.41 40.96
N ASN A 200 4.81 29.48 41.10
CA ASN A 200 4.24 30.84 41.05
C ASN A 200 3.94 31.20 39.59
N VAL A 201 2.70 31.62 39.34
CA VAL A 201 2.17 31.88 37.99
C VAL A 201 1.84 33.34 37.71
N GLU A 202 2.11 34.25 38.65
CA GLU A 202 1.83 35.69 38.52
C GLU A 202 2.55 36.31 37.32
N SER A 203 3.73 35.80 36.98
CA SER A 203 4.51 36.23 35.82
C SER A 203 4.44 35.29 34.61
N LEU A 204 4.03 34.03 34.81
CA LEU A 204 4.23 32.93 33.87
C LEU A 204 3.35 33.08 32.61
N GLY A 205 3.97 32.95 31.45
CA GLY A 205 3.34 32.93 30.12
C GLY A 205 3.40 31.56 29.43
N SER A 206 4.30 30.65 29.83
CA SER A 206 4.32 29.27 29.32
C SER A 206 4.77 28.24 30.36
N LEU A 207 4.01 27.15 30.48
CA LEU A 207 4.34 25.94 31.24
C LEU A 207 4.28 24.70 30.32
N ASN A 208 5.43 24.05 30.09
CA ASN A 208 5.52 22.89 29.20
C ASN A 208 5.93 21.62 29.97
N LEU A 209 4.99 20.68 30.11
CA LEU A 209 5.14 19.36 30.76
C LEU A 209 4.86 18.20 29.80
N ARG A 210 4.96 18.42 28.48
CA ARG A 210 4.69 17.39 27.47
C ARG A 210 5.66 16.22 27.62
N PHE A 211 5.21 14.99 27.40
CA PHE A 211 6.05 13.78 27.47
C PHE A 211 6.68 13.50 28.87
N CYS A 212 6.19 14.14 29.94
CA CYS A 212 6.62 13.86 31.32
C CYS A 212 5.96 12.58 31.86
N TYR A 213 6.32 11.41 31.32
CA TYR A 213 5.60 10.15 31.56
C TYR A 213 5.57 9.67 33.02
N SER A 214 6.54 10.06 33.85
CA SER A 214 6.60 9.69 35.29
C SER A 214 5.97 10.72 36.23
N LEU A 215 5.53 11.88 35.72
CA LEU A 215 5.02 12.97 36.55
C LEU A 215 3.60 12.66 37.01
N GLU A 216 3.46 12.05 38.19
CA GLU A 216 2.17 11.52 38.66
C GLU A 216 1.17 12.60 39.07
N LYS A 217 1.66 13.77 39.49
CA LYS A 217 0.86 14.90 39.96
C LYS A 217 1.23 16.17 39.21
N PHE A 218 0.22 16.90 38.76
CA PHE A 218 0.38 18.27 38.27
C PHE A 218 0.73 19.20 39.46
N PRO A 219 1.63 20.19 39.31
CA PRO A 219 2.06 21.07 40.41
C PRO A 219 0.94 21.96 40.96
N GLU A 220 0.97 22.26 42.26
CA GLU A 220 0.07 23.27 42.82
C GLU A 220 0.40 24.68 42.28
N ILE A 221 -0.65 25.44 42.00
CA ILE A 221 -0.57 26.78 41.41
C ILE A 221 -0.68 27.84 42.50
N LEU A 222 0.26 28.78 42.54
CA LEU A 222 0.25 29.93 43.45
C LEU A 222 0.17 31.27 42.70
N GLY A 223 -0.80 32.10 43.09
CA GLY A 223 -1.03 33.44 42.53
C GLY A 223 -2.13 33.48 41.46
N THR A 224 -2.49 34.69 41.04
CA THR A 224 -3.47 34.92 39.96
C THR A 224 -2.81 34.82 38.60
N MET A 225 -3.34 33.92 37.76
CA MET A 225 -2.90 33.65 36.40
C MET A 225 -3.06 34.86 35.46
N LYS A 226 -2.09 35.08 34.56
CA LYS A 226 -2.27 35.96 33.40
C LYS A 226 -3.18 35.30 32.36
N SER A 227 -3.89 36.11 31.57
CA SER A 227 -4.74 35.66 30.46
C SER A 227 -3.99 34.96 29.32
N GLU A 228 -2.69 35.17 29.22
CA GLU A 228 -1.83 34.68 28.13
C GLU A 228 -1.10 33.36 28.44
N LEU A 229 -1.28 32.77 29.64
CA LEU A 229 -0.55 31.55 30.00
C LEU A 229 -0.95 30.36 29.13
N GLU A 230 0.04 29.81 28.42
CA GLU A 230 -0.08 28.53 27.72
C GLU A 230 0.37 27.36 28.63
N ILE A 231 -0.51 26.37 28.83
CA ILE A 231 -0.20 25.14 29.57
C ILE A 231 -0.23 23.94 28.61
N LYS A 232 0.87 23.19 28.54
CA LYS A 232 1.02 21.99 27.69
C LYS A 232 1.30 20.76 28.55
N VAL A 233 0.34 19.84 28.68
CA VAL A 233 0.50 18.62 29.51
C VAL A 233 0.13 17.31 28.83
N GLU A 234 -0.12 17.32 27.52
CA GLU A 234 -0.33 16.09 26.75
C GLU A 234 0.83 15.10 26.90
N ARG A 235 0.54 13.80 26.80
CA ARG A 235 1.53 12.71 26.94
C ARG A 235 2.26 12.69 28.30
N SER A 236 1.63 13.17 29.36
CA SER A 236 2.21 13.16 30.71
C SER A 236 1.73 11.98 31.56
N GLY A 237 2.41 11.74 32.68
CA GLY A 237 2.08 10.71 33.66
C GLY A 237 0.95 11.06 34.64
N ILE A 238 0.33 12.22 34.47
CA ILE A 238 -0.53 12.88 35.47
C ILE A 238 -1.78 12.06 35.74
N ARG A 239 -2.07 11.80 37.02
CA ARG A 239 -3.22 11.02 37.48
C ARG A 239 -4.48 11.86 37.73
N GLU A 240 -4.28 13.10 38.19
CA GLU A 240 -5.31 14.05 38.60
C GLU A 240 -4.84 15.51 38.33
N LEU A 241 -5.78 16.41 38.04
CA LEU A 241 -5.52 17.86 37.97
C LEU A 241 -5.90 18.51 39.32
N PRO A 242 -5.19 19.55 39.78
CA PRO A 242 -5.40 20.13 41.10
C PRO A 242 -6.69 20.95 41.14
N SER A 243 -7.26 21.13 42.33
CA SER A 243 -8.39 22.03 42.56
C SER A 243 -8.08 23.50 42.17
N SER A 244 -6.81 23.90 42.25
CA SER A 244 -6.31 25.22 41.82
C SER A 244 -6.44 25.47 40.30
N ILE A 245 -6.83 24.47 39.49
CA ILE A 245 -7.20 24.67 38.09
C ILE A 245 -8.28 25.75 37.92
N GLN A 246 -9.14 25.95 38.93
CA GLN A 246 -10.18 26.99 38.94
C GLN A 246 -9.66 28.42 38.70
N TYR A 247 -8.37 28.69 38.94
CA TYR A 247 -7.76 30.01 38.75
C TYR A 247 -7.36 30.29 37.28
N LEU A 248 -7.46 29.30 36.39
CA LEU A 248 -7.19 29.45 34.95
C LEU A 248 -8.40 30.01 34.18
N THR A 249 -9.07 31.02 34.74
CA THR A 249 -10.37 31.51 34.25
C THR A 249 -10.40 31.89 32.76
N HIS A 250 -9.25 32.32 32.22
CA HIS A 250 -9.06 32.78 30.83
C HIS A 250 -8.61 31.71 29.84
N ILE A 251 -8.43 30.45 30.27
CA ILE A 251 -7.89 29.41 29.38
C ILE A 251 -8.92 29.02 28.30
N THR A 252 -8.63 29.34 27.04
CA THR A 252 -9.55 29.04 25.91
C THR A 252 -9.39 27.62 25.35
N LYS A 253 -8.26 26.96 25.61
CA LYS A 253 -7.95 25.60 25.14
C LYS A 253 -7.19 24.84 26.21
N LEU A 254 -7.68 23.67 26.59
CA LEU A 254 -7.00 22.75 27.50
C LEU A 254 -6.77 21.42 26.79
N ASN A 255 -5.49 21.07 26.56
CA ASN A 255 -5.11 19.80 25.95
C ASN A 255 -4.44 18.87 26.98
N LEU A 256 -5.13 17.76 27.26
CA LEU A 256 -4.74 16.68 28.16
C LEU A 256 -4.49 15.37 27.39
N SER A 257 -4.48 15.40 26.05
CA SER A 257 -4.46 14.21 25.19
C SER A 257 -3.31 13.26 25.51
N ASP A 258 -3.58 11.95 25.45
CA ASP A 258 -2.61 10.87 25.67
C ASP A 258 -1.95 10.90 27.07
N THR A 259 -2.58 11.59 28.04
CA THR A 259 -2.26 11.47 29.48
C THR A 259 -2.86 10.17 30.02
N LYS A 260 -2.22 9.04 29.70
CA LYS A 260 -2.71 7.65 29.93
C LYS A 260 -3.03 7.31 31.39
N ASN A 261 -2.54 8.11 32.34
CA ASN A 261 -2.75 7.90 33.77
C ASN A 261 -3.90 8.69 34.36
N LEU A 262 -4.49 9.64 33.62
CA LEU A 262 -5.57 10.49 34.10
C LEU A 262 -6.82 9.65 34.38
N VAL A 263 -7.31 9.66 35.62
CA VAL A 263 -8.46 8.84 36.05
C VAL A 263 -9.76 9.65 36.05
N ALA A 264 -9.69 10.94 36.41
CA ALA A 264 -10.83 11.85 36.50
C ALA A 264 -10.41 13.30 36.24
N LEU A 265 -11.37 14.14 35.84
CA LEU A 265 -11.25 15.60 35.89
C LEU A 265 -11.87 16.11 37.20
N PRO A 266 -11.30 17.14 37.86
CA PRO A 266 -11.88 17.74 39.05
C PRO A 266 -13.16 18.52 38.71
N SER A 267 -14.13 18.55 39.62
CA SER A 267 -15.37 19.36 39.53
C SER A 267 -15.08 20.85 39.25
N ASN A 268 -13.96 21.35 39.77
CA ASN A 268 -13.49 22.72 39.50
C ASN A 268 -13.23 23.04 38.01
N ILE A 269 -13.25 22.06 37.10
CA ILE A 269 -13.20 22.29 35.65
C ILE A 269 -14.33 23.22 35.17
N GLY A 270 -15.54 23.14 35.76
CA GLY A 270 -16.68 24.00 35.38
C GLY A 270 -16.50 25.49 35.70
N LYS A 271 -15.42 25.87 36.38
CA LYS A 271 -15.03 27.28 36.60
C LYS A 271 -14.27 27.90 35.42
N LEU A 272 -13.83 27.10 34.44
CA LEU A 272 -13.11 27.56 33.25
C LEU A 272 -14.08 28.16 32.21
N LYS A 273 -14.71 29.28 32.55
CA LYS A 273 -15.81 29.86 31.75
C LYS A 273 -15.41 30.32 30.35
N ASP A 274 -14.14 30.66 30.12
CA ASP A 274 -13.63 31.03 28.77
C ASP A 274 -13.21 29.81 27.91
N LEU A 275 -13.35 28.57 28.41
CA LEU A 275 -12.88 27.37 27.71
C LEU A 275 -13.71 27.04 26.46
N VAL A 276 -13.06 27.10 25.30
CA VAL A 276 -13.64 26.83 23.97
C VAL A 276 -13.33 25.41 23.48
N LYS A 277 -12.18 24.84 23.86
CA LYS A 277 -11.78 23.48 23.46
C LYS A 277 -11.20 22.70 24.64
N LEU A 278 -11.76 21.51 24.89
CA LEU A 278 -11.22 20.52 25.82
C LEU A 278 -10.88 19.26 25.04
N ASP A 279 -9.64 18.78 25.20
CA ASP A 279 -9.15 17.55 24.60
C ASP A 279 -8.64 16.63 25.71
N VAL A 280 -9.34 15.50 25.92
CA VAL A 280 -8.97 14.38 26.80
C VAL A 280 -8.82 13.09 26.00
N SER A 281 -8.57 13.21 24.69
CA SER A 281 -8.41 12.05 23.81
C SER A 281 -7.29 11.14 24.28
N TRP A 282 -7.41 9.83 24.06
CA TRP A 282 -6.41 8.82 24.45
C TRP A 282 -6.08 8.73 25.95
N CYS A 283 -6.85 9.39 26.83
CA CYS A 283 -6.77 9.19 28.28
C CYS A 283 -7.40 7.83 28.66
N SER A 284 -6.66 6.75 28.45
CA SER A 284 -7.16 5.36 28.51
C SER A 284 -7.55 4.85 29.90
N LYS A 285 -7.39 5.66 30.96
CA LYS A 285 -7.91 5.41 32.32
C LYS A 285 -9.01 6.40 32.76
N LEU A 286 -9.39 7.36 31.91
CA LEU A 286 -10.42 8.33 32.24
C LEU A 286 -11.78 7.65 32.11
N GLU A 287 -12.43 7.41 33.25
CA GLU A 287 -13.67 6.61 33.34
C GLU A 287 -14.94 7.45 33.44
N SER A 288 -14.83 8.73 33.79
CA SER A 288 -15.98 9.66 33.91
C SER A 288 -15.59 11.12 33.66
N LEU A 289 -16.60 11.95 33.37
CA LEU A 289 -16.53 13.42 33.41
C LEU A 289 -17.37 13.93 34.59
N PRO A 290 -16.96 15.00 35.28
CA PRO A 290 -17.72 15.60 36.38
C PRO A 290 -19.00 16.30 35.89
N GLU A 291 -20.02 16.40 36.75
CA GLU A 291 -21.28 17.11 36.40
C GLU A 291 -21.07 18.60 36.09
N GLU A 292 -20.02 19.20 36.63
CA GLU A 292 -19.64 20.58 36.35
C GLU A 292 -19.10 20.77 34.91
N ILE A 293 -18.93 19.70 34.12
CA ILE A 293 -18.62 19.82 32.68
C ILE A 293 -19.72 20.60 31.94
N GLY A 294 -20.98 20.49 32.37
CA GLY A 294 -22.11 21.21 31.80
C GLY A 294 -22.11 22.72 32.06
N ASP A 295 -21.23 23.21 32.95
CA ASP A 295 -21.08 24.64 33.25
C ASP A 295 -20.13 25.35 32.26
N LEU A 296 -19.53 24.64 31.31
CA LEU A 296 -18.61 25.18 30.30
C LEU A 296 -19.36 25.85 29.13
N GLU A 297 -20.08 26.93 29.41
CA GLU A 297 -21.00 27.63 28.48
C GLU A 297 -20.38 28.10 27.15
N ASN A 298 -19.06 28.21 27.08
CA ASN A 298 -18.30 28.58 25.87
C ASN A 298 -17.68 27.40 25.10
N LEU A 299 -17.87 26.16 25.56
CA LEU A 299 -17.23 24.99 24.95
C LEU A 299 -17.81 24.71 23.55
N VAL A 300 -16.93 24.70 22.55
CA VAL A 300 -17.26 24.43 21.14
C VAL A 300 -16.76 23.04 20.70
N LYS A 301 -15.65 22.55 21.27
CA LYS A 301 -15.11 21.21 21.02
C LYS A 301 -14.85 20.46 22.33
N LEU A 302 -15.37 19.24 22.43
CA LEU A 302 -14.98 18.23 23.41
C LEU A 302 -14.49 16.97 22.69
N ASP A 303 -13.20 16.66 22.83
CA ASP A 303 -12.60 15.43 22.29
C ASP A 303 -12.33 14.44 23.43
N ALA A 304 -13.11 13.36 23.50
CA ALA A 304 -12.97 12.31 24.51
C ALA A 304 -12.84 10.91 23.88
N ARG A 305 -12.40 10.84 22.61
CA ARG A 305 -12.11 9.58 21.92
C ARG A 305 -11.07 8.75 22.69
N ARG A 306 -11.13 7.43 22.59
CA ARG A 306 -10.15 6.52 23.24
C ARG A 306 -10.04 6.70 24.77
N THR A 307 -11.15 7.04 25.43
CA THR A 307 -11.30 7.02 26.89
C THR A 307 -12.13 5.81 27.33
N ARG A 308 -12.28 5.61 28.65
CA ARG A 308 -13.18 4.60 29.26
C ARG A 308 -14.53 5.19 29.66
N ILE A 309 -14.82 6.44 29.29
CA ILE A 309 -16.11 7.08 29.57
C ILE A 309 -17.20 6.28 28.86
N SER A 310 -18.05 5.62 29.66
CA SER A 310 -19.22 4.85 29.20
C SER A 310 -20.54 5.58 29.46
N ARG A 311 -20.53 6.56 30.37
CA ARG A 311 -21.71 7.36 30.74
C ARG A 311 -21.27 8.81 30.94
N PRO A 312 -21.35 9.67 29.91
CA PRO A 312 -21.15 11.10 30.13
C PRO A 312 -22.28 11.66 31.02
N PRO A 313 -21.97 12.63 31.89
CA PRO A 313 -22.90 13.15 32.88
C PRO A 313 -24.10 13.85 32.22
N PRO A 314 -25.33 13.76 32.75
CA PRO A 314 -26.52 14.37 32.12
C PRO A 314 -26.40 15.89 31.92
N SER A 315 -25.61 16.58 32.76
CA SER A 315 -25.26 17.99 32.59
C SER A 315 -24.58 18.34 31.25
N ILE A 316 -23.92 17.39 30.56
CA ILE A 316 -23.27 17.61 29.27
C ILE A 316 -24.22 18.23 28.23
N VAL A 317 -25.53 17.96 28.34
CA VAL A 317 -26.52 18.45 27.38
C VAL A 317 -26.72 19.97 27.45
N ARG A 318 -26.29 20.62 28.55
CA ARG A 318 -26.35 22.09 28.73
C ARG A 318 -25.39 22.85 27.80
N LEU A 319 -24.44 22.16 27.17
CA LEU A 319 -23.39 22.73 26.33
C LEU A 319 -23.92 23.18 24.96
N ASN A 320 -24.78 24.20 24.95
CA ASN A 320 -25.51 24.64 23.77
C ASN A 320 -24.65 25.33 22.68
N LYS A 321 -23.37 25.63 22.94
CA LYS A 321 -22.40 26.08 21.93
C LYS A 321 -21.50 24.97 21.38
N LEU A 322 -21.61 23.75 21.91
CA LEU A 322 -20.81 22.61 21.48
C LEU A 322 -21.16 22.26 20.05
N LYS A 323 -20.14 22.20 19.17
CA LYS A 323 -20.27 21.81 17.76
C LYS A 323 -19.71 20.43 17.46
N PHE A 324 -18.73 19.99 18.25
CA PHE A 324 -18.06 18.70 18.09
C PHE A 324 -17.98 17.95 19.41
N LEU A 325 -18.49 16.73 19.43
CA LEU A 325 -18.43 15.79 20.55
C LEU A 325 -18.04 14.40 20.04
N THR A 326 -16.98 13.82 20.59
CA THR A 326 -16.60 12.42 20.31
C THR A 326 -16.27 11.66 21.59
N PHE A 327 -16.75 10.43 21.65
CA PHE A 327 -16.28 9.38 22.57
C PHE A 327 -15.69 8.18 21.82
N GLY A 328 -15.53 8.30 20.49
CA GLY A 328 -15.23 7.21 19.58
C GLY A 328 -13.97 6.41 19.92
N LYS A 329 -13.94 5.14 19.51
CA LYS A 329 -12.79 4.23 19.63
C LYS A 329 -12.39 3.73 18.23
N GLN A 330 -11.31 2.96 18.11
CA GLN A 330 -10.93 2.33 16.82
C GLN A 330 -11.35 0.85 16.74
N LYS A 331 -11.85 0.28 17.84
CA LYS A 331 -12.41 -1.07 17.92
C LYS A 331 -13.31 -1.15 19.15
N SER A 332 -14.31 -2.03 19.11
CA SER A 332 -15.04 -2.39 20.32
C SER A 332 -14.06 -3.04 21.31
N GLU A 333 -14.20 -2.73 22.59
CA GLU A 333 -13.38 -3.25 23.67
C GLU A 333 -14.32 -3.94 24.65
N ASP A 334 -14.08 -5.24 24.92
CA ASP A 334 -14.89 -6.04 25.85
C ASP A 334 -15.03 -5.32 27.20
N GLY A 335 -16.25 -4.94 27.57
CA GLY A 335 -16.46 -4.11 28.75
C GLY A 335 -17.82 -3.42 28.82
N VAL A 336 -17.84 -2.26 29.47
CA VAL A 336 -19.05 -1.52 29.86
C VAL A 336 -19.76 -0.93 28.64
N PHE A 337 -21.06 -1.19 28.53
CA PHE A 337 -21.93 -0.58 27.51
C PHE A 337 -21.97 0.94 27.63
N PHE A 338 -21.89 1.64 26.50
CA PHE A 338 -22.04 3.08 26.46
C PHE A 338 -23.52 3.47 26.51
N VAL A 339 -23.85 4.52 27.27
CA VAL A 339 -25.19 5.11 27.34
C VAL A 339 -25.08 6.63 27.24
N PHE A 340 -25.61 7.18 26.15
CA PHE A 340 -25.68 8.62 25.92
C PHE A 340 -26.88 9.22 26.68
N PRO A 341 -26.73 10.36 27.39
CA PRO A 341 -27.79 10.93 28.21
C PRO A 341 -28.94 11.50 27.37
N GLN A 342 -30.14 11.56 27.99
CA GLN A 342 -31.33 12.16 27.39
C GLN A 342 -31.07 13.62 27.02
N VAL A 343 -31.27 13.97 25.74
CA VAL A 343 -30.86 15.26 25.15
C VAL A 343 -31.64 16.42 25.74
N ASN A 344 -32.94 16.26 26.01
CA ASN A 344 -33.84 17.25 26.61
C ASN A 344 -33.80 18.63 25.93
N ARG A 345 -33.68 18.66 24.59
CA ARG A 345 -33.46 19.87 23.76
C ARG A 345 -32.17 20.64 24.05
N GLY A 346 -31.21 20.04 24.75
CA GLY A 346 -29.84 20.53 24.87
C GLY A 346 -29.02 20.33 23.59
N LEU A 347 -27.73 20.64 23.66
CA LEU A 347 -26.75 20.49 22.56
C LEU A 347 -27.20 21.16 21.25
N CYS A 348 -27.90 22.31 21.33
CA CYS A 348 -28.57 22.92 20.18
C CYS A 348 -27.66 23.25 18.98
N SER A 349 -26.35 23.44 19.21
CA SER A 349 -25.36 23.75 18.15
C SER A 349 -24.53 22.55 17.69
N LEU A 350 -24.81 21.33 18.15
CA LEU A 350 -23.97 20.17 17.86
C LEU A 350 -24.06 19.82 16.37
N GLU A 351 -22.93 19.85 15.66
CA GLU A 351 -22.82 19.58 14.23
C GLU A 351 -22.26 18.18 13.96
N ILE A 352 -21.36 17.71 14.82
CA ILE A 352 -20.67 16.41 14.68
C ILE A 352 -20.77 15.65 16.01
N LEU A 353 -21.30 14.43 15.96
CA LEU A 353 -21.35 13.47 17.07
C LEU A 353 -20.71 12.15 16.63
N ASP A 354 -19.64 11.76 17.32
CA ASP A 354 -18.93 10.49 17.06
C ASP A 354 -18.97 9.58 18.29
N LEU A 355 -19.68 8.47 18.13
CA LEU A 355 -19.84 7.38 19.08
C LEU A 355 -19.42 6.03 18.45
N SER A 356 -18.54 6.05 17.44
CA SER A 356 -18.10 4.82 16.79
C SER A 356 -17.30 3.93 17.76
N TYR A 357 -17.53 2.63 17.69
CA TYR A 357 -16.90 1.59 18.52
C TYR A 357 -17.09 1.80 20.03
N CYS A 358 -18.21 2.40 20.44
CA CYS A 358 -18.48 2.68 21.84
C CYS A 358 -19.10 1.51 22.62
N ASN A 359 -19.48 0.41 21.95
CA ASN A 359 -20.30 -0.67 22.53
C ASN A 359 -21.68 -0.13 22.97
N LEU A 360 -22.35 0.59 22.06
CA LEU A 360 -23.76 0.93 22.16
C LEU A 360 -24.60 -0.32 21.87
N ILE A 361 -25.60 -0.56 22.72
CA ILE A 361 -26.67 -1.58 22.53
C ILE A 361 -28.03 -0.87 22.43
N ASP A 362 -29.12 -1.61 22.25
CA ASP A 362 -30.49 -1.06 22.30
C ASP A 362 -30.71 -0.27 23.61
N GLY A 363 -31.15 0.98 23.49
CA GLY A 363 -31.26 1.94 24.61
C GLY A 363 -29.96 2.66 25.00
N GLY A 364 -28.83 2.38 24.35
CA GLY A 364 -27.57 3.12 24.51
C GLY A 364 -27.61 4.52 23.87
N LEU A 365 -28.43 4.70 22.82
CA LEU A 365 -28.84 6.00 22.31
C LEU A 365 -30.23 6.37 22.89
N PRO A 366 -30.47 7.63 23.29
CA PRO A 366 -31.74 8.02 23.88
C PRO A 366 -32.84 8.16 22.82
N GLU A 367 -34.09 7.88 23.20
CA GLU A 367 -35.26 8.05 22.32
C GLU A 367 -35.54 9.52 21.94
N ASP A 368 -34.86 10.49 22.53
CA ASP A 368 -34.94 11.91 22.16
C ASP A 368 -33.73 12.43 21.35
N ILE A 369 -32.85 11.55 20.84
CA ILE A 369 -31.67 11.93 20.03
C ILE A 369 -32.03 12.81 18.83
N GLY A 370 -33.23 12.63 18.26
CA GLY A 370 -33.80 13.49 17.22
C GLY A 370 -33.93 14.98 17.56
N CYS A 371 -33.76 15.37 18.83
CA CYS A 371 -33.74 16.77 19.25
C CYS A 371 -32.46 17.53 18.83
N LEU A 372 -31.41 16.83 18.35
CA LEU A 372 -30.15 17.44 17.89
C LEU A 372 -30.33 18.12 16.52
N SER A 373 -31.07 19.23 16.50
CA SER A 373 -31.53 19.89 15.26
C SER A 373 -30.43 20.45 14.34
N SER A 374 -29.20 20.59 14.84
CA SER A 374 -28.05 21.12 14.08
C SER A 374 -27.10 20.02 13.60
N LEU A 375 -27.35 18.75 13.92
CA LEU A 375 -26.43 17.65 13.66
C LEU A 375 -26.34 17.36 12.16
N LYS A 376 -25.11 17.38 11.63
CA LYS A 376 -24.76 17.16 10.22
C LYS A 376 -24.11 15.80 10.02
N GLU A 377 -23.28 15.38 10.95
CA GLU A 377 -22.51 14.13 10.87
C GLU A 377 -22.73 13.31 12.14
N LEU A 378 -23.11 12.05 11.96
CA LEU A 378 -23.32 11.09 13.04
C LEU A 378 -22.54 9.80 12.73
N TYR A 379 -21.53 9.52 13.55
CA TYR A 379 -20.69 8.32 13.45
C TYR A 379 -21.10 7.31 14.54
N LEU A 380 -21.52 6.13 14.11
CA LEU A 380 -22.02 5.03 14.94
C LEU A 380 -21.40 3.67 14.56
N ASP A 381 -20.31 3.67 13.79
CA ASP A 381 -19.65 2.46 13.30
C ASP A 381 -19.29 1.47 14.42
N GLY A 382 -19.32 0.16 14.17
CA GLY A 382 -18.76 -0.85 15.06
C GLY A 382 -19.45 -0.96 16.41
N ASN A 383 -20.76 -0.71 16.46
CA ASN A 383 -21.61 -0.84 17.64
C ASN A 383 -22.56 -2.06 17.53
N ASP A 384 -23.10 -2.47 18.67
CA ASP A 384 -23.74 -3.79 18.87
C ASP A 384 -25.27 -3.68 19.13
N PHE A 385 -25.90 -2.59 18.71
CA PHE A 385 -27.35 -2.42 18.72
C PHE A 385 -28.01 -3.22 17.59
N GLU A 386 -29.23 -3.70 17.85
CA GLU A 386 -30.09 -4.32 16.84
C GLU A 386 -30.96 -3.28 16.12
N ASN A 387 -31.32 -2.20 16.82
CA ASN A 387 -32.24 -1.16 16.33
C ASN A 387 -31.75 0.25 16.70
N LEU A 388 -31.95 1.21 15.80
CA LEU A 388 -31.73 2.64 16.08
C LEU A 388 -33.01 3.28 16.68
N PRO A 389 -32.89 4.25 17.60
CA PRO A 389 -34.06 4.90 18.22
C PRO A 389 -34.89 5.63 17.18
N LYS A 390 -36.23 5.59 17.30
CA LYS A 390 -37.15 6.06 16.24
C LYS A 390 -37.04 7.56 15.98
N SER A 391 -36.55 8.34 16.94
CA SER A 391 -36.34 9.78 16.74
C SER A 391 -35.12 10.15 15.91
N ILE A 392 -34.18 9.24 15.62
CA ILE A 392 -33.05 9.52 14.71
C ILE A 392 -33.54 9.98 13.32
N ALA A 393 -34.72 9.52 12.91
CA ALA A 393 -35.48 10.01 11.76
C ALA A 393 -35.66 11.54 11.71
N GLN A 394 -35.64 12.22 12.86
CA GLN A 394 -35.99 13.63 13.03
C GLN A 394 -34.79 14.58 12.89
N LEU A 395 -33.58 14.05 12.65
CA LEU A 395 -32.34 14.81 12.46
C LEU A 395 -32.32 15.54 11.10
N GLY A 396 -33.18 16.56 10.94
CA GLY A 396 -33.43 17.21 9.65
C GLY A 396 -32.25 17.95 9.01
N ALA A 397 -31.16 18.18 9.76
CA ALA A 397 -29.92 18.77 9.27
C ALA A 397 -28.86 17.73 8.87
N LEU A 398 -29.12 16.43 9.09
CA LEU A 398 -28.14 15.36 8.90
C LEU A 398 -27.77 15.19 7.42
N ARG A 399 -26.47 15.13 7.16
CA ARG A 399 -25.84 14.92 5.86
C ARG A 399 -25.18 13.55 5.76
N SER A 400 -24.52 13.11 6.82
CA SER A 400 -23.78 11.84 6.81
C SER A 400 -24.12 10.98 8.02
N LEU A 401 -24.50 9.73 7.76
CA LEU A 401 -24.70 8.69 8.76
C LEU A 401 -23.77 7.52 8.47
N TYR A 402 -22.87 7.23 9.41
CA TYR A 402 -21.90 6.14 9.34
C TYR A 402 -22.26 5.04 10.33
N LEU A 403 -22.43 3.83 9.82
CA LEU A 403 -22.90 2.62 10.51
C LEU A 403 -22.05 1.39 10.13
N SER A 404 -20.85 1.57 9.57
CA SER A 404 -19.98 0.45 9.18
C SER A 404 -19.75 -0.51 10.34
N ASN A 405 -19.73 -1.82 10.10
CA ASN A 405 -19.50 -2.86 11.10
C ASN A 405 -20.53 -2.91 12.24
N CYS A 406 -21.75 -2.36 12.08
CA CYS A 406 -22.84 -2.55 13.03
C CYS A 406 -23.44 -3.96 12.88
N THR A 407 -22.66 -4.99 13.25
CA THR A 407 -22.92 -6.39 12.86
C THR A 407 -24.27 -6.94 13.33
N ARG A 408 -24.87 -6.37 14.39
CA ARG A 408 -26.16 -6.80 14.96
C ARG A 408 -27.38 -6.04 14.44
N LEU A 409 -27.18 -4.95 13.70
CA LEU A 409 -28.26 -4.10 13.16
C LEU A 409 -29.17 -4.91 12.23
N LYS A 410 -30.48 -4.89 12.47
CA LYS A 410 -31.47 -5.68 11.71
C LYS A 410 -32.30 -4.85 10.74
N GLU A 411 -32.73 -3.67 11.18
CA GLU A 411 -33.57 -2.75 10.41
C GLU A 411 -33.08 -1.30 10.55
N LEU A 412 -33.33 -0.50 9.52
CA LEU A 412 -33.10 0.95 9.56
C LEU A 412 -34.41 1.72 9.80
N PRO A 413 -34.37 2.85 10.53
CA PRO A 413 -35.53 3.69 10.75
C PRO A 413 -35.90 4.51 9.51
N GLY A 414 -37.09 5.13 9.52
CA GLY A 414 -37.57 5.93 8.40
C GLY A 414 -36.83 7.27 8.22
N PHE A 415 -36.14 7.42 7.09
CA PHE A 415 -35.36 8.61 6.71
C PHE A 415 -36.21 9.79 6.16
N THR A 416 -37.54 9.68 6.14
CA THR A 416 -38.46 10.66 5.51
C THR A 416 -38.33 12.10 6.02
N ARG A 417 -37.76 12.30 7.21
CA ARG A 417 -37.52 13.62 7.82
C ARG A 417 -36.04 14.06 7.79
N MET A 418 -35.18 13.38 7.03
CA MET A 418 -33.78 13.74 6.77
C MET A 418 -33.56 14.13 5.28
N PRO A 419 -34.17 15.23 4.78
CA PRO A 419 -34.13 15.62 3.36
C PRO A 419 -32.76 16.14 2.89
N HIS A 420 -31.74 16.08 3.75
CA HIS A 420 -30.40 16.59 3.50
C HIS A 420 -29.31 15.51 3.59
N LEU A 421 -29.69 14.24 3.73
CA LEU A 421 -28.74 13.13 3.75
C LEU A 421 -28.04 13.01 2.38
N GLU A 422 -26.73 13.17 2.41
CA GLU A 422 -25.78 13.13 1.29
C GLU A 422 -25.00 11.80 1.30
N THR A 423 -24.77 11.18 2.47
CA THR A 423 -24.05 9.91 2.62
C THR A 423 -24.74 8.97 3.61
N LEU A 424 -24.94 7.71 3.20
CA LEU A 424 -25.35 6.60 4.07
C LEU A 424 -24.35 5.44 3.90
N ASN A 425 -23.60 5.14 4.95
CA ASN A 425 -22.53 4.13 4.95
C ASN A 425 -22.91 2.99 5.91
N LEU A 426 -23.09 1.78 5.37
CA LEU A 426 -23.50 0.54 6.02
C LEU A 426 -22.58 -0.71 5.79
N PRO A 427 -21.33 -0.63 5.28
CA PRO A 427 -20.46 -1.81 5.13
C PRO A 427 -20.45 -2.76 6.34
N ASN A 428 -20.41 -4.07 6.11
CA ASN A 428 -20.32 -5.11 7.15
C ASN A 428 -21.50 -5.12 8.16
N CYS A 429 -22.68 -4.60 7.79
CA CYS A 429 -23.92 -4.79 8.56
C CYS A 429 -24.54 -6.17 8.28
N ILE A 430 -23.80 -7.25 8.61
CA ILE A 430 -24.10 -8.63 8.20
C ILE A 430 -25.51 -9.15 8.56
N ASN A 431 -26.16 -8.61 9.60
CA ASN A 431 -27.51 -9.00 10.02
C ASN A 431 -28.64 -8.10 9.50
N LEU A 432 -28.34 -7.07 8.69
CA LEU A 432 -29.33 -6.14 8.14
C LEU A 432 -30.23 -6.89 7.15
N GLU A 433 -31.53 -7.01 7.43
CA GLU A 433 -32.45 -7.78 6.57
C GLU A 433 -33.17 -6.93 5.52
N GLU A 434 -33.51 -5.68 5.86
CA GLU A 434 -34.23 -4.73 5.00
C GLU A 434 -33.76 -3.29 5.22
N VAL A 435 -33.63 -2.52 4.12
CA VAL A 435 -33.41 -1.07 4.15
C VAL A 435 -34.74 -0.35 3.96
N HIS A 436 -35.10 0.54 4.88
CA HIS A 436 -36.41 1.18 4.90
C HIS A 436 -36.70 1.99 3.61
N HIS A 437 -37.90 1.79 3.05
CA HIS A 437 -38.33 2.33 1.74
C HIS A 437 -38.11 3.84 1.53
N SER A 438 -38.07 4.64 2.59
CA SER A 438 -37.75 6.07 2.55
C SER A 438 -36.39 6.40 1.93
N VAL A 439 -35.39 5.49 2.00
CA VAL A 439 -34.05 5.71 1.43
C VAL A 439 -34.14 5.97 -0.07
N GLY A 440 -35.04 5.27 -0.75
CA GLY A 440 -35.32 5.45 -2.18
C GLY A 440 -35.78 6.86 -2.58
N PHE A 441 -36.27 7.67 -1.64
CA PHE A 441 -36.78 9.03 -1.90
C PHE A 441 -35.81 10.14 -1.46
N LEU A 442 -34.58 9.80 -1.04
CA LEU A 442 -33.57 10.77 -0.59
C LEU A 442 -32.92 11.50 -1.78
N LYS A 443 -33.58 12.55 -2.27
CA LYS A 443 -33.13 13.34 -3.44
C LYS A 443 -31.72 13.92 -3.38
N LYS A 444 -31.09 14.02 -2.21
CA LYS A 444 -29.73 14.55 -2.03
C LYS A 444 -28.65 13.48 -1.81
N LEU A 445 -29.02 12.19 -1.84
CA LEU A 445 -28.08 11.11 -1.56
C LEU A 445 -27.03 11.01 -2.69
N LEU A 446 -25.77 11.25 -2.35
CA LEU A 446 -24.62 11.17 -3.26
C LEU A 446 -23.91 9.82 -3.15
N ARG A 447 -23.89 9.23 -1.94
CA ARG A 447 -23.14 8.01 -1.62
C ARG A 447 -23.97 7.05 -0.77
N LEU A 448 -24.08 5.82 -1.26
CA LEU A 448 -24.72 4.69 -0.59
C LEU A 448 -23.80 3.47 -0.62
N GLU A 449 -23.38 3.00 0.55
CA GLU A 449 -22.42 1.89 0.67
C GLU A 449 -23.01 0.78 1.53
N LEU A 450 -23.08 -0.44 1.00
CA LEU A 450 -23.77 -1.59 1.59
C LEU A 450 -22.91 -2.86 1.53
N THR A 451 -21.58 -2.76 1.41
CA THR A 451 -20.74 -3.96 1.21
C THR A 451 -20.95 -4.97 2.34
N ASP A 452 -20.94 -6.26 2.00
CA ASP A 452 -20.96 -7.36 2.96
C ASP A 452 -22.19 -7.32 3.92
N CYS A 453 -23.31 -6.75 3.45
CA CYS A 453 -24.61 -6.86 4.13
C CYS A 453 -25.26 -8.21 3.81
N GLU A 454 -24.63 -9.32 4.22
CA GLU A 454 -24.94 -10.68 3.79
C GLU A 454 -26.43 -11.06 3.89
N ARG A 455 -27.14 -10.64 4.95
CA ARG A 455 -28.58 -10.97 5.15
C ARG A 455 -29.58 -10.06 4.45
N LEU A 456 -29.13 -9.06 3.69
CA LEU A 456 -30.00 -8.11 3.02
C LEU A 456 -30.81 -8.79 1.92
N LYS A 457 -32.11 -9.03 2.17
CA LYS A 457 -33.01 -9.74 1.23
C LYS A 457 -33.70 -8.79 0.26
N ARG A 458 -34.01 -7.58 0.72
CA ARG A 458 -34.84 -6.61 0.00
C ARG A 458 -34.24 -5.22 0.08
N PHE A 459 -34.19 -4.57 -1.08
CA PHE A 459 -33.80 -3.19 -1.20
C PHE A 459 -34.89 -2.38 -1.93
N PRO A 460 -35.25 -1.17 -1.45
CA PRO A 460 -36.29 -0.36 -2.07
C PRO A 460 -35.82 0.28 -3.39
N ALA A 461 -36.77 0.62 -4.26
CA ALA A 461 -36.47 1.33 -5.51
C ALA A 461 -35.65 2.61 -5.25
N LEU A 462 -34.65 2.90 -6.09
CA LEU A 462 -33.66 3.95 -5.89
C LEU A 462 -33.88 5.16 -6.82
N CYS A 463 -33.92 6.35 -6.23
CA CYS A 463 -33.83 7.61 -6.95
C CYS A 463 -32.36 7.94 -7.28
N ILE A 464 -32.02 8.04 -8.57
CA ILE A 464 -30.65 8.29 -9.04
C ILE A 464 -30.32 9.77 -9.35
N ASP A 465 -31.26 10.70 -9.11
CA ASP A 465 -31.14 12.13 -9.51
C ASP A 465 -29.79 12.79 -9.17
N ASN A 466 -29.15 12.40 -8.06
CA ASN A 466 -27.83 12.88 -7.63
C ASN A 466 -26.87 11.77 -7.13
N LEU A 467 -27.18 10.49 -7.35
CA LEU A 467 -26.39 9.38 -6.78
C LEU A 467 -25.09 9.20 -7.58
N GLU A 468 -23.94 9.41 -6.94
CA GLU A 468 -22.60 9.32 -7.56
C GLU A 468 -21.91 7.98 -7.27
N TYR A 469 -22.21 7.36 -6.12
CA TYR A 469 -21.59 6.12 -5.68
C TYR A 469 -22.61 5.16 -5.06
N LEU A 470 -22.67 3.94 -5.61
CA LEU A 470 -23.45 2.81 -5.10
C LEU A 470 -22.56 1.57 -5.09
N ASP A 471 -22.39 0.96 -3.91
CA ASP A 471 -21.66 -0.29 -3.75
C ASP A 471 -22.48 -1.27 -2.90
N MET A 472 -22.76 -2.45 -3.46
CA MET A 472 -23.56 -3.51 -2.84
C MET A 472 -22.85 -4.86 -2.84
N ARG A 473 -21.52 -4.89 -3.08
CA ARG A 473 -20.73 -6.12 -3.13
C ARG A 473 -20.95 -6.99 -1.88
N GLY A 474 -21.04 -8.31 -2.03
CA GLY A 474 -21.19 -9.23 -0.91
C GLY A 474 -22.58 -9.26 -0.24
N CYS A 475 -23.60 -8.56 -0.77
CA CYS A 475 -25.00 -8.73 -0.32
C CYS A 475 -25.60 -10.06 -0.83
N SER A 476 -25.01 -11.19 -0.43
CA SER A 476 -25.27 -12.51 -1.01
C SER A 476 -26.73 -12.96 -0.99
N ASN A 477 -27.53 -12.55 0.01
CA ASN A 477 -28.96 -12.88 0.08
C ASN A 477 -29.90 -11.95 -0.72
N LEU A 478 -29.40 -10.98 -1.46
CA LEU A 478 -30.25 -10.05 -2.23
C LEU A 478 -30.88 -10.75 -3.43
N GLU A 479 -32.17 -11.10 -3.32
CA GLU A 479 -32.92 -11.82 -4.37
C GLU A 479 -33.13 -10.98 -5.64
N LYS A 480 -33.21 -9.65 -5.49
CA LYS A 480 -33.52 -8.70 -6.56
C LYS A 480 -32.76 -7.39 -6.37
N PHE A 481 -32.10 -6.93 -7.42
CA PHE A 481 -31.57 -5.58 -7.50
C PHE A 481 -32.74 -4.57 -7.57
N PRO A 482 -32.66 -3.41 -6.88
CA PRO A 482 -33.76 -2.44 -6.82
C PRO A 482 -34.06 -1.78 -8.17
N GLU A 483 -35.33 -1.46 -8.41
CA GLU A 483 -35.75 -0.64 -9.55
C GLU A 483 -35.17 0.78 -9.47
N ILE A 484 -34.62 1.26 -10.58
CA ILE A 484 -34.03 2.60 -10.69
C ILE A 484 -35.01 3.59 -11.34
N PHE A 485 -35.15 4.76 -10.72
CA PHE A 485 -35.98 5.86 -11.21
C PHE A 485 -35.34 7.23 -10.95
N GLY A 486 -35.88 8.27 -11.60
CA GLY A 486 -35.30 9.61 -11.62
C GLY A 486 -34.73 9.95 -12.99
N SER A 487 -34.15 11.13 -13.10
CA SER A 487 -33.48 11.62 -14.31
C SER A 487 -32.13 12.19 -13.92
N MET A 488 -31.03 11.57 -14.38
CA MET A 488 -29.70 12.13 -14.15
C MET A 488 -29.63 13.56 -14.68
N ASN A 489 -29.10 14.47 -13.87
CA ASN A 489 -28.89 15.83 -14.31
C ASN A 489 -27.65 15.91 -15.23
N LEU A 490 -27.89 15.81 -16.53
CA LEU A 490 -26.87 15.87 -17.58
C LEU A 490 -26.00 17.16 -17.52
N GLU A 491 -26.49 18.24 -16.92
CA GLU A 491 -25.73 19.49 -16.77
C GLU A 491 -24.58 19.40 -15.75
N LEU A 492 -24.66 18.50 -14.76
CA LEU A 492 -23.71 18.44 -13.64
C LEU A 492 -22.52 17.49 -13.85
N LYS A 493 -22.56 16.60 -14.87
CA LYS A 493 -21.63 15.47 -15.04
C LYS A 493 -21.51 14.54 -13.81
N SER A 494 -22.44 14.61 -12.87
CA SER A 494 -22.51 13.81 -11.65
C SER A 494 -23.51 12.66 -11.81
N GLY A 495 -23.08 11.45 -11.54
CA GLY A 495 -23.89 10.23 -11.63
C GLY A 495 -23.03 8.98 -11.43
N ILE A 496 -23.66 7.82 -11.26
CA ILE A 496 -22.97 6.54 -11.07
C ILE A 496 -22.14 6.22 -12.32
N ARG A 497 -20.80 6.28 -12.20
CA ARG A 497 -19.87 5.88 -13.27
C ARG A 497 -19.43 4.41 -13.16
N TYR A 498 -19.41 3.85 -11.95
CA TYR A 498 -19.06 2.45 -11.72
C TYR A 498 -20.07 1.85 -10.75
N LEU A 499 -20.57 0.66 -11.09
CA LEU A 499 -21.53 -0.06 -10.28
C LEU A 499 -21.00 -1.47 -10.00
N TYR A 500 -20.63 -1.70 -8.73
CA TYR A 500 -20.06 -2.96 -8.27
C TYR A 500 -21.11 -3.78 -7.53
N LEU A 501 -21.51 -4.89 -8.15
CA LEU A 501 -22.52 -5.85 -7.68
C LEU A 501 -21.90 -7.24 -7.51
N ILE A 502 -20.62 -7.31 -7.17
CA ILE A 502 -19.86 -8.56 -7.02
C ILE A 502 -20.47 -9.43 -5.92
N GLY A 503 -20.68 -10.71 -6.20
CA GLY A 503 -21.05 -11.70 -5.18
C GLY A 503 -22.50 -11.61 -4.68
N LEU A 504 -23.43 -11.07 -5.48
CA LEU A 504 -24.87 -11.17 -5.20
C LEU A 504 -25.38 -12.58 -5.55
N GLU A 505 -25.01 -13.59 -4.77
CA GLU A 505 -25.26 -15.00 -5.05
C GLU A 505 -26.73 -15.35 -5.31
N ASN A 506 -27.69 -14.68 -4.65
CA ASN A 506 -29.12 -14.91 -4.85
C ASN A 506 -29.78 -14.05 -5.94
N LEU A 507 -29.04 -13.17 -6.63
CA LEU A 507 -29.59 -12.33 -7.69
C LEU A 507 -29.84 -13.13 -8.97
N VAL A 508 -31.09 -13.17 -9.43
CA VAL A 508 -31.48 -13.96 -10.62
C VAL A 508 -31.46 -13.14 -11.92
N ALA A 509 -31.81 -11.85 -11.84
CA ALA A 509 -31.87 -10.93 -12.99
C ALA A 509 -31.69 -9.47 -12.53
N LEU A 510 -31.15 -8.63 -13.42
CA LEU A 510 -31.13 -7.17 -13.26
C LEU A 510 -32.40 -6.56 -13.88
N PRO A 511 -32.99 -5.49 -13.30
CA PRO A 511 -34.12 -4.79 -13.90
C PRO A 511 -33.67 -3.95 -15.10
N SER A 512 -34.50 -3.81 -16.14
CA SER A 512 -34.20 -2.96 -17.30
C SER A 512 -34.04 -1.46 -16.97
N SER A 513 -34.48 -1.04 -15.78
CA SER A 513 -34.21 0.30 -15.26
C SER A 513 -32.73 0.61 -15.03
N ILE A 514 -31.85 -0.40 -14.93
CA ILE A 514 -30.39 -0.21 -14.88
C ILE A 514 -29.85 0.43 -16.16
N CYS A 515 -30.49 0.20 -17.31
CA CYS A 515 -30.09 0.75 -18.61
C CYS A 515 -30.35 2.26 -18.73
N LYS A 516 -31.06 2.87 -17.77
CA LYS A 516 -31.19 4.32 -17.63
C LYS A 516 -29.92 4.97 -17.05
N LEU A 517 -28.91 4.18 -16.68
CA LEU A 517 -27.64 4.67 -16.16
C LEU A 517 -26.71 5.13 -17.30
N ASN A 518 -27.15 6.05 -18.18
CA ASN A 518 -26.41 6.42 -19.40
C ASN A 518 -24.98 6.95 -19.16
N GLY A 519 -24.65 7.39 -17.94
CA GLY A 519 -23.30 7.81 -17.55
C GLY A 519 -22.40 6.68 -16.99
N LEU A 520 -22.87 5.43 -16.99
CA LEU A 520 -22.15 4.27 -16.48
C LEU A 520 -21.01 3.88 -17.43
N VAL A 521 -19.83 3.66 -16.85
CA VAL A 521 -18.58 3.33 -17.51
C VAL A 521 -18.15 1.89 -17.18
N GLY A 522 -18.39 1.42 -15.95
CA GLY A 522 -18.15 0.03 -15.57
C GLY A 522 -19.33 -0.60 -14.83
N LEU A 523 -19.70 -1.81 -15.26
CA LEU A 523 -20.68 -2.67 -14.61
C LEU A 523 -20.02 -4.01 -14.27
N ASP A 524 -19.90 -4.30 -12.98
CA ASP A 524 -19.35 -5.56 -12.48
C ASP A 524 -20.44 -6.32 -11.73
N VAL A 525 -20.90 -7.42 -12.33
CA VAL A 525 -21.85 -8.38 -11.78
C VAL A 525 -21.21 -9.75 -11.59
N SER A 526 -19.88 -9.80 -11.47
CA SER A 526 -19.15 -11.03 -11.29
C SER A 526 -19.54 -11.75 -10.00
N TRP A 527 -19.37 -13.07 -9.96
CA TRP A 527 -19.75 -13.91 -8.81
C TRP A 527 -21.23 -13.90 -8.41
N CYS A 528 -22.12 -13.32 -9.22
CA CYS A 528 -23.57 -13.48 -9.08
C CYS A 528 -24.00 -14.87 -9.55
N SER A 529 -23.79 -15.88 -8.72
CA SER A 529 -23.86 -17.32 -9.07
C SER A 529 -25.23 -17.84 -9.52
N LYS A 530 -26.31 -17.05 -9.39
CA LYS A 530 -27.64 -17.33 -9.93
C LYS A 530 -28.11 -16.35 -11.02
N LEU A 531 -27.27 -15.41 -11.45
CA LEU A 531 -27.66 -14.43 -12.46
C LEU A 531 -27.77 -15.11 -13.82
N GLU A 532 -28.98 -15.25 -14.34
CA GLU A 532 -29.28 -16.00 -15.57
C GLU A 532 -29.29 -15.12 -16.83
N SER A 533 -29.55 -13.82 -16.68
CA SER A 533 -29.72 -12.89 -17.81
C SER A 533 -29.33 -11.45 -17.50
N LEU A 534 -28.95 -10.72 -18.56
CA LEU A 534 -28.84 -9.26 -18.59
C LEU A 534 -30.11 -8.68 -19.27
N PRO A 535 -30.50 -7.42 -18.99
CA PRO A 535 -31.67 -6.81 -19.60
C PRO A 535 -31.50 -6.61 -21.11
N GLU A 536 -32.59 -6.76 -21.88
CA GLU A 536 -32.58 -6.60 -23.34
C GLU A 536 -32.18 -5.20 -23.79
N GLU A 537 -32.32 -4.18 -22.93
CA GLU A 537 -31.92 -2.80 -23.19
C GLU A 537 -30.44 -2.52 -22.81
N ILE A 538 -29.62 -3.52 -22.47
CA ILE A 538 -28.23 -3.28 -22.01
C ILE A 538 -27.38 -2.51 -23.03
N GLY A 539 -27.68 -2.67 -24.33
CA GLY A 539 -27.03 -1.93 -25.43
C GLY A 539 -27.25 -0.42 -25.42
N ASP A 540 -28.21 0.10 -24.65
CA ASP A 540 -28.49 1.54 -24.54
C ASP A 540 -27.45 2.28 -23.66
N LEU A 541 -26.55 1.54 -22.98
CA LEU A 541 -25.47 2.10 -22.16
C LEU A 541 -24.27 2.56 -23.01
N GLU A 542 -24.48 3.60 -23.83
CA GLU A 542 -23.51 4.06 -24.85
C GLU A 542 -22.10 4.37 -24.31
N ASN A 543 -21.94 4.71 -23.03
CA ASN A 543 -20.66 5.06 -22.40
C ASN A 543 -19.98 3.89 -21.65
N LEU A 544 -20.50 2.66 -21.72
CA LEU A 544 -19.97 1.53 -20.98
C LEU A 544 -18.66 1.03 -21.59
N GLU A 545 -17.57 1.14 -20.84
CA GLU A 545 -16.21 0.69 -21.21
C GLU A 545 -15.89 -0.71 -20.65
N GLU A 546 -16.49 -1.10 -19.51
CA GLU A 546 -16.19 -2.35 -18.80
C GLU A 546 -17.49 -3.09 -18.41
N LEU A 547 -17.59 -4.38 -18.78
CA LEU A 547 -18.66 -5.29 -18.36
C LEU A 547 -18.09 -6.63 -17.89
N ASP A 548 -18.09 -6.86 -16.58
CA ASP A 548 -17.72 -8.16 -16.00
C ASP A 548 -18.98 -8.92 -15.56
N ALA A 549 -19.24 -10.04 -16.21
CA ALA A 549 -20.28 -11.01 -15.86
C ALA A 549 -19.70 -12.42 -15.62
N SER A 550 -18.46 -12.49 -15.14
CA SER A 550 -17.77 -13.73 -14.76
C SER A 550 -18.49 -14.46 -13.62
N TYR A 551 -18.45 -15.79 -13.61
CA TYR A 551 -18.99 -16.65 -12.57
C TYR A 551 -20.51 -16.50 -12.33
N THR A 552 -21.23 -16.14 -13.41
CA THR A 552 -22.70 -16.07 -13.50
C THR A 552 -23.29 -17.27 -14.27
N LEU A 553 -24.62 -17.43 -14.29
CA LEU A 553 -25.32 -18.40 -15.16
C LEU A 553 -25.63 -17.86 -16.57
N ILE A 554 -25.28 -16.61 -16.88
CA ILE A 554 -25.52 -16.00 -18.19
C ILE A 554 -24.84 -16.83 -19.28
N SER A 555 -25.64 -17.52 -20.08
CA SER A 555 -25.21 -18.38 -21.20
C SER A 555 -25.64 -17.83 -22.57
N ARG A 556 -26.54 -16.85 -22.57
CA ARG A 556 -27.10 -16.19 -23.75
C ARG A 556 -27.26 -14.69 -23.44
N PRO A 557 -26.21 -13.87 -23.59
CA PRO A 557 -26.35 -12.43 -23.44
C PRO A 557 -27.29 -11.86 -24.53
N PRO A 558 -28.04 -10.79 -24.22
CA PRO A 558 -29.05 -10.23 -25.11
C PRO A 558 -28.41 -9.68 -26.39
N PRO A 559 -29.07 -9.77 -27.56
CA PRO A 559 -28.47 -9.32 -28.83
C PRO A 559 -28.05 -7.84 -28.85
N SER A 560 -28.70 -6.98 -28.06
CA SER A 560 -28.38 -5.55 -27.96
C SER A 560 -26.98 -5.26 -27.41
N ILE A 561 -26.35 -6.20 -26.71
CA ILE A 561 -25.01 -6.03 -26.11
C ILE A 561 -23.95 -5.62 -27.14
N VAL A 562 -24.12 -5.99 -28.41
CA VAL A 562 -23.22 -5.62 -29.51
C VAL A 562 -23.23 -4.11 -29.80
N GLY A 563 -24.32 -3.42 -29.42
CA GLY A 563 -24.49 -1.97 -29.57
C GLY A 563 -23.60 -1.12 -28.64
N LEU A 564 -22.93 -1.75 -27.67
CA LEU A 564 -21.97 -1.12 -26.76
C LEU A 564 -20.67 -0.76 -27.50
N LYS A 565 -20.65 0.44 -28.11
CA LYS A 565 -19.56 0.89 -28.99
C LYS A 565 -18.26 1.17 -28.27
N GLU A 566 -18.31 1.76 -27.08
CA GLU A 566 -17.14 2.14 -26.28
C GLU A 566 -16.58 1.00 -25.40
N LEU A 567 -17.20 -0.19 -25.43
CA LEU A 567 -16.84 -1.32 -24.58
C LEU A 567 -15.44 -1.83 -24.93
N LYS A 568 -14.56 -1.90 -23.93
CA LYS A 568 -13.16 -2.35 -24.02
C LYS A 568 -12.92 -3.69 -23.33
N PHE A 569 -13.63 -3.95 -22.24
CA PHE A 569 -13.56 -5.21 -21.49
C PHE A 569 -14.92 -5.89 -21.43
N LEU A 570 -14.96 -7.17 -21.81
CA LEU A 570 -16.13 -8.04 -21.67
C LEU A 570 -15.71 -9.40 -21.13
N SER A 571 -16.31 -9.84 -20.02
CA SER A 571 -16.12 -11.20 -19.51
C SER A 571 -17.44 -11.91 -19.24
N PHE A 572 -17.51 -13.18 -19.65
CA PHE A 572 -18.52 -14.15 -19.22
C PHE A 572 -17.91 -15.41 -18.60
N ALA A 573 -16.62 -15.39 -18.26
CA ALA A 573 -15.84 -16.53 -17.77
C ALA A 573 -16.59 -17.35 -16.70
N LYS A 574 -16.53 -18.68 -16.75
CA LYS A 574 -17.28 -19.57 -15.83
C LYS A 574 -16.36 -20.23 -14.80
N GLN A 575 -16.95 -20.76 -13.74
CA GLN A 575 -16.26 -21.74 -12.91
C GLN A 575 -16.14 -23.06 -13.67
N GLU A 576 -15.06 -23.79 -13.43
CA GLU A 576 -14.84 -25.11 -13.98
C GLU A 576 -15.99 -26.06 -13.58
N SER A 577 -16.57 -26.77 -14.56
CA SER A 577 -17.74 -27.66 -14.48
C SER A 577 -19.13 -27.01 -14.29
N GLN A 578 -19.84 -26.82 -15.41
CA GLN A 578 -21.31 -26.94 -15.48
C GLN A 578 -21.71 -27.80 -16.68
N ASP A 579 -21.97 -29.09 -16.42
CA ASP A 579 -22.45 -30.02 -17.45
C ASP A 579 -23.90 -29.68 -17.87
N GLY A 580 -24.08 -29.26 -19.11
CA GLY A 580 -25.38 -29.26 -19.80
C GLY A 580 -25.88 -27.92 -20.35
N VAL A 581 -25.29 -26.78 -19.99
CA VAL A 581 -25.64 -25.47 -20.54
C VAL A 581 -24.56 -25.00 -21.50
N TYR A 582 -24.91 -24.84 -22.77
CA TYR A 582 -24.01 -24.32 -23.80
C TYR A 582 -24.08 -22.80 -23.88
N PHE A 583 -22.92 -22.14 -23.84
CA PHE A 583 -22.85 -20.71 -24.12
C PHE A 583 -23.07 -20.43 -25.62
N VAL A 584 -23.85 -19.39 -25.91
CA VAL A 584 -24.13 -18.89 -27.26
C VAL A 584 -23.94 -17.37 -27.26
N PHE A 585 -22.86 -16.91 -27.89
CA PHE A 585 -22.60 -15.48 -28.10
C PHE A 585 -23.51 -14.96 -29.25
N PRO A 586 -24.07 -13.74 -29.18
CA PRO A 586 -24.87 -13.15 -30.26
C PRO A 586 -24.02 -12.83 -31.51
N PRO A 587 -24.63 -12.62 -32.69
CA PRO A 587 -23.89 -12.25 -33.90
C PRO A 587 -23.06 -10.97 -33.69
N MET A 588 -21.76 -11.05 -33.92
CA MET A 588 -20.78 -9.99 -33.62
C MET A 588 -20.60 -9.01 -34.78
N ASN A 589 -21.11 -9.37 -35.96
CA ASN A 589 -20.93 -8.68 -37.24
C ASN A 589 -21.47 -7.24 -37.31
N GLU A 590 -22.21 -6.77 -36.29
CA GLU A 590 -22.83 -5.43 -36.24
C GLU A 590 -22.34 -4.56 -35.07
N GLY A 591 -21.30 -4.97 -34.31
CA GLY A 591 -20.95 -4.28 -33.07
C GLY A 591 -19.51 -4.44 -32.53
N PHE A 592 -19.33 -4.11 -31.24
CA PHE A 592 -18.07 -4.26 -30.46
C PHE A 592 -16.80 -3.63 -31.08
N CYS A 593 -16.93 -2.48 -31.74
CA CYS A 593 -15.83 -1.85 -32.48
C CYS A 593 -14.60 -1.48 -31.63
N SER A 594 -14.74 -1.26 -30.33
CA SER A 594 -13.65 -0.87 -29.41
C SER A 594 -13.23 -1.96 -28.42
N LEU A 595 -13.75 -3.19 -28.56
CA LEU A 595 -13.48 -4.28 -27.62
C LEU A 595 -12.00 -4.68 -27.68
N GLU A 596 -11.30 -4.59 -26.55
CA GLU A 596 -9.87 -4.88 -26.44
C GLU A 596 -9.60 -6.21 -25.75
N ILE A 597 -10.43 -6.60 -24.78
CA ILE A 597 -10.30 -7.83 -23.99
C ILE A 597 -11.64 -8.56 -23.97
N LEU A 598 -11.62 -9.83 -24.40
CA LEU A 598 -12.77 -10.73 -24.35
C LEU A 598 -12.41 -12.01 -23.60
N ASP A 599 -13.06 -12.24 -22.46
CA ASP A 599 -12.87 -13.45 -21.65
C ASP A 599 -14.12 -14.35 -21.67
N LEU A 600 -13.97 -15.50 -22.33
CA LEU A 600 -14.97 -16.55 -22.44
C LEU A 600 -14.42 -17.89 -21.89
N SER A 601 -13.53 -17.82 -20.89
CA SER A 601 -12.96 -19.01 -20.25
C SER A 601 -14.07 -19.90 -19.64
N TYR A 602 -13.92 -21.22 -19.78
CA TYR A 602 -14.83 -22.25 -19.27
C TYR A 602 -16.31 -22.14 -19.74
N CYS A 603 -16.61 -21.34 -20.77
CA CYS A 603 -17.98 -21.10 -21.25
C CYS A 603 -18.66 -22.29 -21.95
N ASN A 604 -17.91 -23.32 -22.36
CA ASN A 604 -18.41 -24.56 -22.97
C ASN A 604 -19.39 -24.33 -24.15
N PHE A 605 -18.86 -23.81 -25.25
CA PHE A 605 -19.64 -23.41 -26.43
C PHE A 605 -20.48 -24.53 -27.06
N ILE A 606 -21.61 -24.14 -27.66
CA ILE A 606 -22.48 -25.07 -28.40
C ILE A 606 -21.71 -25.78 -29.52
N TYR A 607 -21.86 -27.11 -29.59
CA TYR A 607 -21.11 -27.99 -30.51
C TYR A 607 -19.56 -27.90 -30.42
N GLY A 608 -19.00 -27.27 -29.37
CA GLY A 608 -17.55 -27.09 -29.22
C GLY A 608 -16.93 -26.15 -30.26
N ARG A 609 -17.69 -25.13 -30.72
CA ARG A 609 -17.25 -24.19 -31.77
C ARG A 609 -17.47 -22.74 -31.36
N LEU A 610 -16.48 -21.89 -31.65
CA LEU A 610 -16.59 -20.44 -31.59
C LEU A 610 -17.20 -19.91 -32.92
N PRO A 611 -18.02 -18.85 -32.92
CA PRO A 611 -18.59 -18.28 -34.15
C PRO A 611 -17.53 -17.74 -35.13
N GLU A 612 -17.79 -17.82 -36.45
CA GLU A 612 -16.90 -17.32 -37.51
C GLU A 612 -16.92 -15.78 -37.68
N ASP A 613 -17.87 -15.09 -37.06
CA ASP A 613 -17.91 -13.62 -37.03
C ASP A 613 -17.05 -13.03 -35.88
N ILE A 614 -16.37 -13.86 -35.08
CA ILE A 614 -15.36 -13.40 -34.12
C ILE A 614 -14.29 -12.53 -34.79
N GLY A 615 -13.90 -12.84 -36.04
CA GLY A 615 -12.91 -12.07 -36.81
C GLY A 615 -13.29 -10.62 -37.10
N CYS A 616 -14.55 -10.22 -36.88
CA CYS A 616 -14.98 -8.83 -37.01
C CYS A 616 -14.47 -7.92 -35.87
N LEU A 617 -13.96 -8.48 -34.76
CA LEU A 617 -13.49 -7.73 -33.59
C LEU A 617 -12.11 -7.09 -33.81
N SER A 618 -12.02 -6.12 -34.72
CA SER A 618 -10.74 -5.54 -35.19
C SER A 618 -9.85 -4.90 -34.11
N SER A 619 -10.43 -4.49 -32.99
CA SER A 619 -9.73 -3.84 -31.87
C SER A 619 -9.22 -4.83 -30.81
N LEU A 620 -9.59 -6.11 -30.91
CA LEU A 620 -9.33 -7.11 -29.88
C LEU A 620 -7.83 -7.38 -29.74
N LYS A 621 -7.30 -7.22 -28.52
CA LYS A 621 -5.89 -7.40 -28.15
C LYS A 621 -5.69 -8.71 -27.37
N GLU A 622 -6.66 -9.10 -26.56
CA GLU A 622 -6.59 -10.31 -25.73
C GLU A 622 -7.90 -11.12 -25.83
N LEU A 623 -7.77 -12.39 -26.20
CA LEU A 623 -8.87 -13.35 -26.29
C LEU A 623 -8.59 -14.53 -25.37
N LYS A 624 -9.43 -14.72 -24.34
CA LYS A 624 -9.30 -15.84 -23.40
C LYS A 624 -10.41 -16.87 -23.62
N LEU A 625 -9.98 -18.08 -23.89
CA LEU A 625 -10.82 -19.25 -24.16
C LEU A 625 -10.38 -20.45 -23.30
N MET A 626 -9.66 -20.20 -22.20
CA MET A 626 -9.14 -21.22 -21.29
C MET A 626 -10.23 -22.22 -20.86
N GLY A 627 -9.91 -23.52 -20.79
CA GLY A 627 -10.79 -24.55 -20.25
C GLY A 627 -12.02 -24.90 -21.09
N ASN A 628 -12.08 -24.47 -22.37
CA ASN A 628 -13.19 -24.79 -23.26
C ASN A 628 -12.99 -26.10 -24.03
N ASN A 629 -14.09 -26.81 -24.31
CA ASN A 629 -14.12 -28.07 -25.08
C ASN A 629 -14.02 -27.88 -26.61
N LEU A 630 -13.21 -26.93 -27.07
CA LEU A 630 -13.05 -26.59 -28.49
C LEU A 630 -12.31 -27.70 -29.24
N GLU A 631 -12.84 -28.13 -30.39
CA GLU A 631 -12.15 -29.11 -31.28
C GLU A 631 -11.19 -28.40 -32.24
N TYR A 632 -11.60 -27.23 -32.74
CA TYR A 632 -10.82 -26.33 -33.57
C TYR A 632 -11.33 -24.89 -33.38
N LEU A 633 -10.53 -23.93 -33.81
CA LEU A 633 -10.90 -22.51 -33.86
C LEU A 633 -11.33 -22.11 -35.28
N PRO A 634 -12.21 -21.11 -35.43
CA PRO A 634 -12.65 -20.57 -36.71
C PRO A 634 -11.49 -19.93 -37.50
N GLN A 635 -11.55 -19.96 -38.84
CA GLN A 635 -10.49 -19.41 -39.68
C GLN A 635 -10.39 -17.89 -39.57
N SER A 636 -11.51 -17.22 -39.30
CA SER A 636 -11.60 -15.77 -39.09
C SER A 636 -10.72 -15.20 -37.96
N ILE A 637 -10.13 -16.02 -37.08
CA ILE A 637 -9.16 -15.53 -36.08
C ILE A 637 -7.93 -14.87 -36.73
N SER A 638 -7.56 -15.26 -37.96
CA SER A 638 -6.48 -14.60 -38.71
C SER A 638 -6.80 -13.15 -39.09
N GLN A 639 -8.09 -12.75 -39.05
CA GLN A 639 -8.57 -11.40 -39.36
C GLN A 639 -8.47 -10.44 -38.16
N LEU A 640 -8.20 -10.96 -36.95
CA LEU A 640 -8.05 -10.18 -35.71
C LEU A 640 -6.73 -9.40 -35.68
N GLY A 641 -6.62 -8.37 -36.52
CA GLY A 641 -5.36 -7.66 -36.81
C GLY A 641 -4.68 -7.00 -35.60
N SER A 642 -5.39 -6.77 -34.49
CA SER A 642 -4.86 -6.18 -33.25
C SER A 642 -4.49 -7.21 -32.16
N LEU A 643 -4.78 -8.49 -32.38
CA LEU A 643 -4.67 -9.53 -31.35
C LEU A 643 -3.21 -9.80 -30.99
N GLN A 644 -2.88 -9.67 -29.71
CA GLN A 644 -1.54 -9.85 -29.15
C GLN A 644 -1.46 -11.12 -28.29
N SER A 645 -2.50 -11.42 -27.52
CA SER A 645 -2.58 -12.57 -26.61
C SER A 645 -3.80 -13.46 -26.90
N LEU A 646 -3.56 -14.78 -26.97
CA LEU A 646 -4.59 -15.81 -27.14
C LEU A 646 -4.41 -16.92 -26.09
N ASP A 647 -5.38 -17.09 -25.19
CA ASP A 647 -5.35 -18.14 -24.17
C ASP A 647 -6.27 -19.33 -24.54
N LEU A 648 -5.65 -20.48 -24.75
CA LEU A 648 -6.22 -21.79 -25.06
C LEU A 648 -5.77 -22.86 -24.04
N SER A 649 -5.23 -22.47 -22.88
CA SER A 649 -4.86 -23.40 -21.83
C SER A 649 -6.06 -24.28 -21.43
N ASN A 650 -5.81 -25.53 -21.07
CA ASN A 650 -6.83 -26.53 -20.71
C ASN A 650 -7.88 -26.84 -21.81
N CYS A 651 -7.70 -26.40 -23.06
CA CYS A 651 -8.57 -26.79 -24.19
C CYS A 651 -8.27 -28.22 -24.69
N SER A 652 -8.55 -29.22 -23.86
CA SER A 652 -8.10 -30.63 -24.03
C SER A 652 -8.58 -31.35 -25.29
N ARG A 653 -9.59 -30.84 -26.00
CA ARG A 653 -10.12 -31.42 -27.25
C ARG A 653 -9.53 -30.78 -28.52
N LEU A 654 -8.71 -29.74 -28.38
CA LEU A 654 -8.18 -28.97 -29.49
C LEU A 654 -7.12 -29.80 -30.25
N THR A 655 -7.35 -30.06 -31.54
CA THR A 655 -6.42 -30.87 -32.36
C THR A 655 -5.47 -30.03 -33.22
N GLN A 656 -5.81 -28.77 -33.48
CA GLN A 656 -5.05 -27.88 -34.36
C GLN A 656 -5.21 -26.41 -33.96
N LEU A 657 -4.21 -25.59 -34.29
CA LEU A 657 -4.27 -24.13 -34.14
C LEU A 657 -4.69 -23.47 -35.47
N PRO A 658 -5.40 -22.33 -35.45
CA PRO A 658 -5.78 -21.58 -36.64
C PRO A 658 -4.57 -20.88 -37.26
N GLU A 659 -4.77 -20.21 -38.40
CA GLU A 659 -3.82 -19.22 -38.89
C GLU A 659 -3.77 -18.02 -37.94
N PHE A 660 -2.56 -17.57 -37.56
CA PHE A 660 -2.41 -16.46 -36.61
C PHE A 660 -2.43 -15.09 -37.30
N PRO A 661 -3.08 -14.06 -36.70
CA PRO A 661 -2.99 -12.69 -37.18
C PRO A 661 -1.57 -12.13 -37.00
N GLU A 662 -1.24 -11.05 -37.73
CA GLU A 662 0.13 -10.49 -37.79
C GLU A 662 0.68 -10.06 -36.43
N GLN A 663 -0.15 -9.51 -35.55
CA GLN A 663 0.28 -8.96 -34.26
C GLN A 663 0.37 -9.98 -33.11
N LEU A 664 -0.06 -11.24 -33.31
CA LEU A 664 -0.07 -12.24 -32.22
C LEU A 664 1.35 -12.57 -31.77
N ASP A 665 1.65 -12.36 -30.50
CA ASP A 665 2.98 -12.58 -29.91
C ASP A 665 2.96 -13.47 -28.65
N THR A 666 1.78 -13.70 -28.09
CA THR A 666 1.57 -14.49 -26.87
C THR A 666 0.47 -15.50 -27.09
N ILE A 667 0.74 -16.76 -26.78
CA ILE A 667 -0.21 -17.87 -26.91
C ILE A 667 -0.02 -18.85 -25.76
N TYR A 668 -1.10 -19.15 -25.04
CA TYR A 668 -1.15 -20.19 -24.02
C TYR A 668 -1.93 -21.37 -24.57
N ALA A 669 -1.39 -22.59 -24.48
CA ALA A 669 -2.02 -23.81 -24.97
C ALA A 669 -1.51 -25.04 -24.22
N ASP A 670 -2.14 -26.20 -24.42
CA ASP A 670 -1.59 -27.47 -23.94
C ASP A 670 -0.47 -27.95 -24.88
N TRP A 671 0.76 -27.54 -24.55
CA TRP A 671 1.96 -27.95 -25.27
C TRP A 671 2.42 -29.39 -24.99
N SER A 672 1.68 -30.19 -24.21
CA SER A 672 1.94 -31.64 -24.16
C SER A 672 1.46 -32.35 -25.42
N SER A 673 0.58 -31.72 -26.20
CA SER A 673 0.08 -32.24 -27.48
C SER A 673 1.06 -31.98 -28.64
N ASP A 674 1.57 -33.07 -29.24
CA ASP A 674 2.43 -33.01 -30.42
C ASP A 674 1.74 -32.35 -31.63
N LEU A 675 0.42 -32.51 -31.76
CA LEU A 675 -0.38 -31.90 -32.84
C LEU A 675 -0.44 -30.38 -32.73
N ILE A 676 -0.57 -29.87 -31.50
CA ILE A 676 -0.58 -28.42 -31.20
C ILE A 676 0.81 -27.83 -31.39
N CYS A 677 1.87 -28.53 -30.96
CA CYS A 677 3.26 -28.11 -31.20
C CYS A 677 3.58 -28.06 -32.70
N ASN A 678 3.19 -29.09 -33.47
CA ASN A 678 3.30 -29.07 -34.93
C ASN A 678 2.56 -27.86 -35.52
N SER A 679 1.30 -27.65 -35.14
CA SER A 679 0.47 -26.53 -35.65
C SER A 679 1.08 -25.15 -35.37
N LEU A 680 1.70 -24.96 -34.21
CA LEU A 680 2.45 -23.75 -33.86
C LEU A 680 3.62 -23.53 -34.83
N PHE A 681 4.48 -24.55 -35.02
CA PHE A 681 5.68 -24.40 -35.84
C PHE A 681 5.39 -24.31 -37.34
N TRP A 682 4.30 -24.93 -37.82
CA TRP A 682 3.77 -24.69 -39.17
C TRP A 682 3.35 -23.24 -39.38
N ASN A 683 2.59 -22.66 -38.46
CA ASN A 683 2.22 -21.25 -38.48
C ASN A 683 3.45 -20.34 -38.47
N ILE A 684 4.41 -20.57 -37.57
CA ILE A 684 5.68 -19.81 -37.52
C ILE A 684 6.42 -19.90 -38.86
N SER A 685 6.47 -21.08 -39.49
CA SER A 685 7.14 -21.26 -40.78
C SER A 685 6.43 -20.52 -41.92
N SER A 686 5.09 -20.57 -41.97
CA SER A 686 4.27 -19.86 -42.96
C SER A 686 4.52 -18.34 -42.87
N LEU A 687 4.38 -17.77 -41.66
CA LEU A 687 4.60 -16.35 -41.37
C LEU A 687 6.05 -15.89 -41.65
N GLN A 688 7.04 -16.79 -41.62
CA GLN A 688 8.41 -16.47 -41.99
C GLN A 688 8.66 -16.51 -43.51
N HIS A 689 7.84 -17.20 -44.31
CA HIS A 689 8.00 -17.22 -45.77
C HIS A 689 7.63 -15.88 -46.41
N ASP A 690 6.60 -15.19 -45.93
CA ASP A 690 6.23 -13.85 -46.43
C ASP A 690 7.30 -12.78 -46.14
N ILE A 691 8.09 -12.97 -45.07
CA ILE A 691 9.16 -12.05 -44.66
C ILE A 691 10.35 -12.05 -45.64
N TYR A 692 10.54 -13.09 -46.47
CA TYR A 692 11.62 -13.14 -47.47
C TYR A 692 11.58 -12.00 -48.50
N ALA A 693 10.46 -11.28 -48.61
CA ALA A 693 10.32 -10.08 -49.44
C ALA A 693 10.77 -8.76 -48.75
N SER A 694 11.21 -8.80 -47.49
CA SER A 694 11.57 -7.61 -46.70
C SER A 694 12.87 -7.80 -45.90
N ASP A 695 13.70 -6.75 -45.78
CA ASP A 695 15.00 -6.77 -45.08
C ASP A 695 14.92 -6.91 -43.54
N SER A 696 13.84 -7.51 -43.00
CA SER A 696 13.65 -7.65 -41.55
C SER A 696 14.62 -8.67 -40.95
N SER A 697 15.63 -8.16 -40.24
CA SER A 697 16.68 -8.97 -39.58
C SER A 697 16.26 -9.67 -38.28
N SER A 698 14.97 -9.69 -37.94
CA SER A 698 14.46 -10.20 -36.65
C SER A 698 13.48 -11.37 -36.83
N LEU A 699 13.65 -12.45 -36.06
CA LEU A 699 12.68 -13.56 -36.05
C LEU A 699 11.46 -13.19 -35.20
N ARG A 700 10.29 -13.68 -35.61
CA ARG A 700 9.06 -13.70 -34.81
C ARG A 700 9.20 -14.73 -33.67
N VAL A 701 8.83 -14.33 -32.47
CA VAL A 701 8.90 -15.12 -31.24
C VAL A 701 7.51 -15.13 -30.60
N PHE A 702 7.04 -16.31 -30.21
CA PHE A 702 5.81 -16.46 -29.42
C PHE A 702 6.15 -16.74 -27.95
N THR A 703 5.39 -16.17 -27.01
CA THR A 703 5.54 -16.46 -25.57
C THR A 703 4.39 -17.24 -24.95
N SER A 704 4.72 -18.09 -23.97
CA SER A 704 3.79 -18.90 -23.17
C SER A 704 4.29 -19.08 -21.72
N GLY A 705 3.44 -19.67 -20.87
CA GLY A 705 3.76 -20.14 -19.51
C GLY A 705 4.76 -21.30 -19.40
N GLU A 706 4.77 -21.97 -18.25
CA GLU A 706 5.93 -22.76 -17.80
C GLU A 706 5.95 -24.25 -18.22
N ASN A 707 7.16 -24.73 -18.51
CA ASN A 707 7.61 -26.08 -18.93
C ASN A 707 7.78 -26.33 -20.44
N ILE A 708 8.88 -27.04 -20.75
CA ILE A 708 9.28 -27.33 -22.13
C ILE A 708 8.54 -28.56 -22.65
N PRO A 709 7.93 -28.48 -23.84
CA PRO A 709 7.19 -29.59 -24.46
C PRO A 709 8.02 -30.85 -24.65
N SER A 710 7.44 -32.02 -24.36
CA SER A 710 8.00 -33.33 -24.72
C SER A 710 8.23 -33.50 -26.23
N TRP A 711 7.52 -32.73 -27.06
CA TRP A 711 7.67 -32.64 -28.51
C TRP A 711 9.11 -32.35 -28.98
N PHE A 712 9.93 -31.68 -28.15
CA PHE A 712 11.34 -31.43 -28.47
C PHE A 712 12.21 -32.65 -28.14
N HIS A 713 12.81 -33.25 -29.17
CA HIS A 713 13.69 -34.42 -29.05
C HIS A 713 14.96 -34.15 -28.24
N HIS A 714 15.49 -32.92 -28.26
CA HIS A 714 16.64 -32.52 -27.48
C HIS A 714 16.25 -31.45 -26.47
N GLN A 715 16.35 -31.78 -25.18
CA GLN A 715 16.08 -30.86 -24.07
C GLN A 715 17.27 -30.80 -23.13
N GLY A 716 17.42 -29.67 -22.42
CA GLY A 716 18.47 -29.52 -21.42
C GLY A 716 18.45 -28.16 -20.74
N THR A 717 19.51 -27.87 -19.99
CA THR A 717 19.70 -26.60 -19.29
C THR A 717 21.04 -25.97 -19.66
N GLY A 718 21.05 -24.68 -20.01
CA GLY A 718 22.28 -23.94 -20.27
C GLY A 718 22.08 -22.69 -21.12
N ARG A 719 23.16 -21.90 -21.27
CA ARG A 719 23.23 -20.74 -22.19
C ARG A 719 23.61 -21.12 -23.62
N ARG A 720 23.87 -22.42 -23.86
CA ARG A 720 24.33 -22.97 -25.13
C ARG A 720 23.69 -24.34 -25.36
N VAL A 721 23.23 -24.54 -26.58
CA VAL A 721 22.74 -25.81 -27.11
C VAL A 721 23.75 -26.28 -28.13
N THR A 722 24.18 -27.53 -28.05
CA THR A 722 24.94 -28.19 -29.13
C THR A 722 24.26 -29.52 -29.40
N VAL A 723 23.73 -29.70 -30.61
CA VAL A 723 23.03 -30.92 -31.04
C VAL A 723 23.81 -31.55 -32.19
N LYS A 724 24.06 -32.85 -32.09
CA LYS A 724 24.57 -33.64 -33.21
C LYS A 724 23.43 -33.90 -34.17
N LEU A 725 23.60 -33.49 -35.41
CA LEU A 725 22.63 -33.69 -36.48
C LEU A 725 22.72 -35.16 -36.96
N PRO A 726 21.59 -35.78 -37.34
CA PRO A 726 21.59 -37.08 -38.00
C PRO A 726 22.44 -37.10 -39.28
N GLU A 727 22.86 -38.27 -39.71
CA GLU A 727 23.40 -38.44 -41.06
C GLU A 727 22.29 -38.14 -42.09
N ASN A 728 22.65 -37.41 -43.15
CA ASN A 728 21.74 -36.94 -44.21
C ASN A 728 20.51 -36.11 -43.75
N TRP A 729 20.63 -35.42 -42.60
CA TRP A 729 19.56 -34.62 -41.98
C TRP A 729 18.91 -33.55 -42.88
N TYR A 730 19.61 -33.03 -43.88
CA TYR A 730 19.07 -32.05 -44.82
C TYR A 730 18.44 -32.74 -46.04
N VAL A 731 17.13 -32.52 -46.18
CA VAL A 731 16.31 -33.01 -47.29
C VAL A 731 15.88 -31.80 -48.13
N HIS A 732 16.22 -31.81 -49.42
CA HIS A 732 15.95 -30.68 -50.32
C HIS A 732 14.45 -30.42 -50.46
N ASP A 733 14.06 -29.15 -50.50
CA ASP A 733 12.68 -28.62 -50.53
C ASP A 733 11.71 -29.07 -49.41
N ASN A 734 12.08 -30.05 -48.57
CA ASN A 734 11.29 -30.55 -47.45
C ASN A 734 11.73 -29.94 -46.10
N PHE A 735 13.02 -29.68 -45.88
CA PHE A 735 13.48 -29.09 -44.61
C PHE A 735 13.11 -27.60 -44.46
N LEU A 736 12.38 -27.27 -43.38
CA LEU A 736 11.91 -25.91 -43.08
C LEU A 736 12.89 -25.14 -42.19
N GLY A 737 13.44 -25.79 -41.16
CA GLY A 737 14.38 -25.15 -40.24
C GLY A 737 14.48 -25.85 -38.89
N PHE A 738 15.07 -25.14 -37.93
CA PHE A 738 15.29 -25.67 -36.59
C PHE A 738 14.30 -25.02 -35.61
N SER A 739 13.40 -25.84 -35.07
CA SER A 739 12.40 -25.42 -34.07
C SER A 739 13.06 -25.36 -32.70
N VAL A 740 12.92 -24.21 -32.03
CA VAL A 740 13.57 -23.94 -30.75
C VAL A 740 12.54 -23.43 -29.75
N CYS A 741 12.64 -23.90 -28.51
CA CYS A 741 12.11 -23.16 -27.37
C CYS A 741 13.20 -22.88 -26.33
N TYR A 742 13.05 -21.77 -25.61
CA TYR A 742 13.96 -21.35 -24.55
C TYR A 742 13.18 -20.62 -23.46
N SER A 743 13.37 -21.03 -22.20
CA SER A 743 12.88 -20.27 -21.05
C SER A 743 13.93 -19.25 -20.64
N GLY A 744 13.57 -17.98 -20.46
CA GLY A 744 14.48 -16.95 -19.95
C GLY A 744 14.72 -15.75 -20.85
N SER A 745 15.28 -14.67 -20.27
CA SER A 745 15.62 -13.42 -20.98
C SER A 745 16.42 -13.70 -22.25
N LEU A 746 15.86 -13.30 -23.40
CA LEU A 746 16.29 -13.76 -24.72
C LEU A 746 16.47 -12.57 -25.69
N ILE A 747 17.61 -11.90 -25.60
CA ILE A 747 17.86 -10.63 -26.34
C ILE A 747 18.41 -10.88 -27.76
N GLU A 748 19.35 -11.82 -27.90
CA GLU A 748 19.93 -12.23 -29.18
C GLU A 748 20.31 -13.72 -29.15
N THR A 749 20.19 -14.38 -30.30
CA THR A 749 20.66 -15.77 -30.48
C THR A 749 21.70 -15.82 -31.59
N LYS A 750 22.77 -16.60 -31.39
CA LYS A 750 23.74 -16.91 -32.46
C LYS A 750 23.61 -18.39 -32.81
N ALA A 751 23.24 -18.66 -34.05
CA ALA A 751 23.19 -20.00 -34.62
C ALA A 751 24.49 -20.26 -35.39
N TYR A 752 25.09 -21.42 -35.15
CA TYR A 752 26.29 -21.91 -35.81
C TYR A 752 25.99 -23.30 -36.39
N LEU A 753 26.29 -23.51 -37.67
CA LEU A 753 26.34 -24.83 -38.29
C LEU A 753 27.83 -25.17 -38.49
N ILE A 754 28.25 -26.32 -37.96
CA ILE A 754 29.67 -26.68 -37.81
C ILE A 754 29.94 -27.97 -38.63
N PRO A 755 30.99 -27.99 -39.46
CA PRO A 755 31.36 -29.13 -40.31
C PRO A 755 31.82 -30.34 -39.48
N LEU A 756 31.74 -31.55 -40.06
CA LEU A 756 32.22 -32.79 -39.42
C LEU A 756 33.75 -32.96 -39.44
N GLY A 757 34.45 -32.25 -40.34
CA GLY A 757 35.90 -32.32 -40.52
C GLY A 757 36.52 -30.95 -40.79
N ASP A 758 37.85 -30.87 -40.69
CA ASP A 758 38.63 -29.61 -40.76
C ASP A 758 39.14 -29.32 -42.19
N ASP A 759 38.37 -29.74 -43.21
CA ASP A 759 38.74 -29.73 -44.64
C ASP A 759 38.68 -28.32 -45.28
N GLY A 760 39.08 -27.28 -44.54
CA GLY A 760 38.97 -25.87 -44.94
C GLY A 760 37.53 -25.31 -44.92
N MET A 761 36.57 -26.03 -44.34
CA MET A 761 35.17 -25.59 -44.24
C MET A 761 35.01 -24.51 -43.16
N SER A 762 34.34 -23.41 -43.50
CA SER A 762 34.01 -22.35 -42.53
C SER A 762 32.73 -22.67 -41.76
N TRP A 763 32.65 -22.29 -40.49
CA TRP A 763 31.39 -22.39 -39.73
C TRP A 763 30.34 -21.44 -40.31
N MET A 764 29.18 -21.96 -40.72
CA MET A 764 28.06 -21.09 -41.06
C MET A 764 27.57 -20.42 -39.78
N THR A 765 27.48 -19.09 -39.78
CA THR A 765 27.11 -18.33 -38.58
C THR A 765 26.06 -17.29 -38.92
N ARG A 766 24.92 -17.33 -38.24
CA ARG A 766 23.89 -16.29 -38.30
C ARG A 766 23.66 -15.69 -36.92
N LYS A 767 23.77 -14.37 -36.82
CA LYS A 767 23.24 -13.62 -35.68
C LYS A 767 21.76 -13.36 -35.93
N LEU A 768 20.92 -13.82 -35.00
CA LEU A 768 19.48 -13.66 -35.02
C LEU A 768 19.12 -12.59 -34.00
N LYS A 769 18.56 -11.47 -34.47
CA LYS A 769 17.80 -10.58 -33.60
C LYS A 769 16.44 -11.23 -33.36
N LEU A 770 15.88 -11.02 -32.17
CA LEU A 770 14.61 -11.59 -31.78
C LEU A 770 13.69 -10.43 -31.43
N ALA A 771 12.53 -10.36 -32.09
CA ALA A 771 11.50 -9.39 -31.75
C ALA A 771 10.72 -9.95 -30.56
N LEU A 772 11.08 -9.53 -29.34
CA LEU A 772 10.36 -9.92 -28.13
C LEU A 772 9.03 -9.16 -28.00
N PRO A 773 7.98 -9.80 -27.44
CA PRO A 773 6.78 -9.13 -26.95
C PRO A 773 7.11 -7.98 -26.00
N LYS A 774 6.31 -6.90 -26.03
CA LYS A 774 6.54 -5.70 -25.17
C LYS A 774 6.48 -5.97 -23.67
N TRP A 775 5.87 -7.09 -23.26
CA TRP A 775 5.66 -7.48 -21.86
C TRP A 775 6.39 -8.76 -21.46
N SER A 776 7.38 -9.23 -22.23
CA SER A 776 8.10 -10.47 -21.92
C SER A 776 8.86 -10.39 -20.59
N THR A 777 8.47 -11.18 -19.61
CA THR A 777 9.19 -11.37 -18.34
C THR A 777 10.19 -12.52 -18.44
N GLU A 778 11.13 -12.61 -17.49
CA GLU A 778 12.15 -13.66 -17.51
C GLU A 778 11.61 -15.09 -17.27
N SER A 779 10.36 -15.25 -16.83
CA SER A 779 9.74 -16.55 -16.52
C SER A 779 9.20 -17.28 -17.75
N ASN A 780 8.89 -16.56 -18.83
CA ASN A 780 8.16 -17.11 -19.97
C ASN A 780 9.03 -18.06 -20.83
N ILE A 781 8.37 -18.93 -21.58
CA ILE A 781 8.98 -19.73 -22.65
C ILE A 781 8.78 -19.03 -23.98
N HIS A 782 9.88 -18.86 -24.70
CA HIS A 782 9.97 -18.29 -26.04
C HIS A 782 10.04 -19.40 -27.09
N PHE A 783 9.10 -19.44 -28.03
CA PHE A 783 9.09 -20.33 -29.19
C PHE A 783 9.48 -19.57 -30.46
N PHE A 784 10.42 -20.12 -31.24
CA PHE A 784 10.81 -19.53 -32.53
C PHE A 784 11.44 -20.57 -33.47
N LEU A 785 11.30 -20.33 -34.77
CA LEU A 785 11.94 -21.12 -35.83
C LEU A 785 13.21 -20.42 -36.30
N VAL A 786 14.32 -21.15 -36.41
CA VAL A 786 15.54 -20.71 -37.09
C VAL A 786 15.47 -21.18 -38.55
N PRO A 787 15.18 -20.31 -39.53
CA PRO A 787 14.99 -20.72 -40.91
C PRO A 787 16.34 -21.05 -41.57
N PHE A 788 16.36 -22.16 -42.31
CA PHE A 788 17.58 -22.67 -42.93
C PHE A 788 18.16 -21.72 -44.00
N ALA A 789 17.31 -21.21 -44.89
CA ALA A 789 17.70 -20.46 -46.09
C ALA A 789 18.21 -19.02 -45.81
N GLY A 790 18.63 -18.72 -44.58
CA GLY A 790 19.56 -17.61 -44.31
C GLY A 790 20.62 -17.92 -43.25
N LEU A 791 20.64 -19.15 -42.69
CA LEU A 791 21.79 -19.68 -41.96
C LEU A 791 22.80 -20.30 -42.93
N TRP A 792 22.33 -20.94 -44.00
CA TRP A 792 23.17 -21.53 -45.04
C TRP A 792 23.68 -20.47 -46.04
N ASP A 793 24.97 -20.54 -46.36
CA ASP A 793 25.65 -19.64 -47.29
C ASP A 793 26.54 -20.46 -48.22
N THR A 794 26.08 -20.66 -49.46
CA THR A 794 26.80 -21.48 -50.46
C THR A 794 28.18 -20.94 -50.81
N SER A 795 28.44 -19.63 -50.63
CA SER A 795 29.75 -19.03 -50.89
C SER A 795 30.82 -19.48 -49.87
N LYS A 796 30.39 -19.86 -48.66
CA LYS A 796 31.25 -20.34 -47.57
C LYS A 796 31.35 -21.87 -47.50
N ALA A 797 30.54 -22.58 -48.29
CA ALA A 797 30.45 -24.04 -48.26
C ALA A 797 31.61 -24.76 -48.96
N ASN A 798 32.47 -24.04 -49.71
CA ASN A 798 33.64 -24.60 -50.41
C ASN A 798 33.33 -25.86 -51.27
N GLY A 799 32.20 -25.84 -51.97
CA GLY A 799 31.73 -26.96 -52.81
C GLY A 799 31.04 -28.11 -52.06
N LYS A 800 30.80 -27.98 -50.76
CA LYS A 800 30.12 -28.99 -49.93
C LYS A 800 28.62 -28.72 -49.76
N THR A 801 27.91 -29.75 -49.30
CA THR A 801 26.46 -29.76 -49.09
C THR A 801 26.12 -29.48 -47.61
N PRO A 802 24.84 -29.21 -47.26
CA PRO A 802 24.43 -29.09 -45.87
C PRO A 802 24.67 -30.36 -45.04
N ASN A 803 24.64 -31.54 -45.68
CA ASN A 803 24.85 -32.84 -45.02
C ASN A 803 26.31 -33.07 -44.60
N ASP A 804 27.28 -32.33 -45.13
CA ASP A 804 28.68 -32.32 -44.64
C ASP A 804 28.82 -31.64 -43.25
N TYR A 805 27.76 -31.00 -42.75
CA TYR A 805 27.72 -30.32 -41.45
C TYR A 805 26.91 -31.15 -40.44
N GLY A 806 27.56 -31.61 -39.36
CA GLY A 806 26.99 -32.57 -38.42
C GLY A 806 26.74 -32.05 -37.00
N LEU A 807 27.00 -30.78 -36.74
CA LEU A 807 26.74 -30.14 -35.45
C LEU A 807 26.02 -28.80 -35.67
N ILE A 808 24.89 -28.60 -35.00
CA ILE A 808 24.30 -27.28 -34.82
C ILE A 808 24.52 -26.80 -33.38
N LYS A 809 24.86 -25.52 -33.24
CA LYS A 809 25.07 -24.88 -31.95
C LYS A 809 24.32 -23.57 -31.87
N LEU A 810 23.46 -23.43 -30.86
CA LEU A 810 22.78 -22.18 -30.52
C LEU A 810 23.42 -21.59 -29.27
N CYS A 811 23.68 -20.29 -29.27
CA CYS A 811 24.15 -19.54 -28.10
C CYS A 811 23.14 -18.44 -27.77
N PHE A 812 22.58 -18.48 -26.57
CA PHE A 812 21.62 -17.51 -26.06
C PHE A 812 22.32 -16.42 -25.23
N SER A 813 21.90 -15.16 -25.36
CA SER A 813 22.30 -14.10 -24.43
C SER A 813 21.33 -14.06 -23.25
N GLY A 814 21.78 -14.48 -22.07
CA GLY A 814 20.94 -14.51 -20.87
C GLY A 814 21.49 -15.40 -19.76
N GLU A 815 20.62 -15.74 -18.81
CA GLU A 815 20.94 -16.63 -17.68
C GLU A 815 20.90 -18.13 -18.06
N MET A 816 21.27 -19.03 -17.12
CA MET A 816 21.16 -20.48 -17.37
C MET A 816 19.75 -20.96 -17.04
N LYS A 817 19.00 -21.38 -18.07
CA LYS A 817 17.63 -21.92 -17.96
C LYS A 817 17.42 -23.08 -18.95
N LYS A 818 16.19 -23.58 -19.06
CA LYS A 818 15.81 -24.74 -19.89
C LYS A 818 15.72 -24.38 -21.39
N PHE A 819 16.05 -25.32 -22.28
CA PHE A 819 15.84 -25.23 -23.73
C PHE A 819 15.27 -26.53 -24.33
N GLY A 820 14.64 -26.42 -25.50
CA GLY A 820 14.17 -27.53 -26.33
C GLY A 820 14.53 -27.28 -27.80
N PHE A 821 14.86 -28.35 -28.54
CA PHE A 821 15.32 -28.29 -29.93
C PHE A 821 14.83 -29.49 -30.77
N ARG A 822 14.34 -29.23 -31.99
CA ARG A 822 13.88 -30.22 -32.98
C ARG A 822 14.11 -29.73 -34.42
N LEU A 823 14.34 -30.64 -35.37
CA LEU A 823 14.41 -30.35 -36.80
C LEU A 823 12.98 -30.40 -37.38
N LEU A 824 12.61 -29.43 -38.22
CA LEU A 824 11.26 -29.30 -38.79
C LEU A 824 11.27 -29.52 -40.31
N TYR A 825 10.33 -30.34 -40.79
CA TYR A 825 10.15 -30.72 -42.19
C TYR A 825 8.68 -30.49 -42.63
N LYS A 826 8.44 -30.35 -43.94
CA LYS A 826 7.09 -30.28 -44.52
C LYS A 826 6.35 -31.62 -44.46
N ASP A 827 7.09 -32.71 -44.58
CA ASP A 827 6.60 -34.07 -44.30
C ASP A 827 7.72 -34.85 -43.60
N GLU A 828 7.53 -35.13 -42.31
CA GLU A 828 8.51 -35.87 -41.50
C GLU A 828 8.65 -37.34 -41.94
N LEU A 829 7.60 -37.95 -42.50
CA LEU A 829 7.64 -39.34 -42.95
C LEU A 829 8.40 -39.45 -44.28
N GLU A 830 8.14 -38.54 -45.21
CA GLU A 830 8.89 -38.42 -46.46
C GLU A 830 10.36 -38.07 -46.19
N ALA A 831 10.64 -37.15 -45.27
CA ALA A 831 12.00 -36.81 -44.87
C ALA A 831 12.75 -38.03 -44.30
N LEU A 832 12.11 -38.83 -43.45
CA LEU A 832 12.70 -40.05 -42.89
C LEU A 832 12.93 -41.17 -43.92
N LEU A 833 12.15 -41.20 -45.01
CA LEU A 833 12.37 -42.11 -46.14
C LEU A 833 13.56 -41.65 -46.98
N GLN A 834 13.58 -40.39 -47.40
CA GLN A 834 14.68 -39.83 -48.20
C GLN A 834 16.03 -39.87 -47.46
N MET A 835 16.04 -39.63 -46.13
CA MET A 835 17.25 -39.83 -45.30
C MET A 835 17.80 -41.26 -45.32
N ARG A 836 16.95 -42.27 -45.48
CA ARG A 836 17.36 -43.68 -45.56
C ARG A 836 17.87 -44.04 -46.94
N GLU A 837 17.21 -43.56 -48.00
CA GLU A 837 17.64 -43.81 -49.38
C GLU A 837 19.04 -43.26 -49.66
N ILE A 838 19.41 -42.11 -49.08
CA ILE A 838 20.77 -41.53 -49.23
C ILE A 838 21.85 -42.34 -48.45
N ASN A 839 21.47 -43.19 -47.48
CA ASN A 839 22.42 -44.00 -46.71
C ASN A 839 22.79 -45.35 -47.38
N ASP A 840 22.07 -45.77 -48.43
CA ASP A 840 22.20 -47.11 -49.03
C ASP A 840 23.06 -47.17 -50.32
N GLU A 841 23.79 -46.09 -50.69
CA GLU A 841 24.75 -46.13 -51.82
C GLU A 841 26.12 -46.76 -51.44
N PRO A 842 26.61 -47.81 -52.14
CA PRO A 842 27.87 -48.49 -51.80
C PRO A 842 29.08 -48.04 -52.64
N THR A 843 30.23 -47.88 -52.00
CA THR A 843 31.56 -47.77 -52.66
C THR A 843 32.36 -49.07 -52.57
N GLU A 844 32.89 -49.56 -53.70
CA GLU A 844 33.44 -50.92 -53.89
C GLU A 844 34.96 -51.11 -53.64
N HIS A 845 35.36 -52.39 -53.57
CA HIS A 845 36.72 -53.01 -53.66
C HIS A 845 37.66 -52.85 -52.44
N ASP A 846 38.26 -53.93 -51.88
CA ASP A 846 39.07 -54.96 -52.58
C ASP A 846 38.96 -56.40 -51.99
N SER A 847 39.83 -57.35 -52.39
CA SER A 847 39.46 -58.77 -52.66
C SER A 847 40.46 -59.89 -52.21
N SER A 848 40.11 -61.17 -52.49
CA SER A 848 40.81 -62.49 -52.26
C SER A 848 40.58 -63.19 -50.88
N GLU A 849 39.87 -64.34 -50.77
CA GLU A 849 40.17 -65.77 -51.09
C GLU A 849 41.05 -66.50 -50.01
N HIS A 850 40.78 -67.72 -49.47
CA HIS A 850 40.14 -68.97 -49.95
C HIS A 850 39.34 -69.83 -48.89
N HIS A 851 38.20 -70.38 -49.34
CA HIS A 851 37.56 -71.71 -49.17
C HIS A 851 37.76 -72.81 -48.07
N TYR A 852 36.59 -73.34 -47.62
CA TYR A 852 36.17 -74.75 -47.26
C TYR A 852 36.78 -75.48 -46.01
N SER A 853 36.06 -76.31 -45.21
CA SER A 853 34.62 -76.70 -45.10
C SER A 853 34.30 -77.44 -43.77
N VAL A 854 33.02 -77.49 -43.33
CA VAL A 854 32.32 -78.64 -42.67
C VAL A 854 30.79 -78.36 -42.49
N LYS A 855 29.96 -79.42 -42.37
CA LYS A 855 28.46 -79.46 -42.50
C LYS A 855 27.73 -79.25 -41.14
N LYS A 856 26.50 -78.66 -41.03
CA LYS A 856 25.12 -79.18 -41.33
C LYS A 856 24.79 -80.52 -40.62
N LYS A 857 23.67 -80.78 -39.90
CA LYS A 857 22.26 -80.27 -39.75
C LYS A 857 21.81 -80.44 -38.26
N GLY A 858 20.65 -80.01 -37.69
CA GLY A 858 19.34 -79.41 -38.09
C GLY A 858 18.50 -79.13 -36.80
N HIS A 859 17.16 -79.12 -36.69
CA HIS A 859 16.02 -79.25 -37.61
C HIS A 859 14.64 -78.80 -36.97
N ILE A 860 14.01 -77.71 -37.46
CA ILE A 860 12.55 -77.47 -37.74
C ILE A 860 11.42 -77.79 -36.70
N SER A 861 10.57 -76.79 -36.38
CA SER A 861 9.05 -76.74 -36.41
C SER A 861 8.50 -75.67 -35.43
N ASN A 862 7.81 -74.58 -35.86
CA ASN A 862 6.41 -74.37 -36.35
C ASN A 862 5.31 -74.21 -35.25
N ILE A 863 4.51 -73.12 -35.33
CA ILE A 863 3.01 -73.07 -35.23
C ILE A 863 2.49 -71.59 -35.40
N HIS A 864 1.19 -71.43 -35.67
CA HIS A 864 0.52 -70.26 -36.28
C HIS A 864 -0.40 -69.40 -35.37
N ARG A 865 -0.70 -68.18 -35.86
CA ARG A 865 -1.92 -67.33 -35.74
C ARG A 865 -3.06 -67.76 -34.79
N SER A 866 -3.67 -66.78 -34.08
CA SER A 866 -5.00 -66.18 -34.40
C SER A 866 -5.51 -65.22 -33.30
N SER A 867 -6.73 -64.69 -33.43
CA SER A 867 -7.28 -63.47 -32.78
C SER A 867 -8.60 -63.71 -32.03
N VAL A 868 -9.16 -62.63 -31.42
CA VAL A 868 -10.57 -62.42 -30.94
C VAL A 868 -10.86 -62.63 -29.43
N PHE A 869 -11.64 -61.67 -28.88
CA PHE A 869 -12.52 -61.59 -27.68
C PHE A 869 -12.62 -62.84 -26.75
N GLU A 870 -12.76 -62.74 -25.42
CA GLU A 870 -13.97 -62.22 -24.71
C GLU A 870 -13.75 -62.08 -23.17
N ASN A 871 -14.64 -61.34 -22.50
CA ASN A 871 -14.86 -61.30 -21.02
C ASN A 871 -16.00 -62.31 -20.71
N PRO A 872 -16.22 -62.90 -19.49
CA PRO A 872 -16.54 -62.10 -18.28
C PRO A 872 -16.36 -62.73 -16.85
N GLN A 873 -16.56 -61.88 -15.83
CA GLN A 873 -17.27 -62.10 -14.54
C GLN A 873 -16.72 -62.95 -13.36
N GLN A 874 -16.79 -62.30 -12.18
CA GLN A 874 -17.00 -62.82 -10.79
C GLN A 874 -15.83 -63.64 -10.15
N GLN A 875 -15.57 -63.60 -8.83
CA GLN A 875 -16.44 -63.30 -7.68
C GLN A 875 -15.67 -62.79 -6.42
N VAL A 876 -16.19 -61.75 -5.77
CA VAL A 876 -16.26 -61.48 -4.29
C VAL A 876 -15.19 -62.05 -3.32
N CYS A 877 -14.48 -61.20 -2.56
CA CYS A 877 -14.75 -60.99 -1.11
C CYS A 877 -13.89 -59.89 -0.41
N SER A 878 -14.51 -59.25 0.58
CA SER A 878 -14.07 -58.13 1.46
C SER A 878 -12.71 -58.23 2.20
N ARG A 879 -12.09 -57.07 2.55
CA ARG A 879 -12.03 -56.54 3.95
C ARG A 879 -11.28 -55.20 4.16
N LYS A 880 -12.02 -54.25 4.76
CA LYS A 880 -11.67 -53.19 5.75
C LYS A 880 -10.22 -52.65 5.84
N TYR A 881 -10.11 -51.34 5.60
CA TYR A 881 -9.05 -50.46 6.13
C TYR A 881 -9.10 -50.31 7.67
N ARG A 882 -7.93 -50.20 8.31
CA ARG A 882 -7.70 -49.53 9.61
C ARG A 882 -6.18 -49.32 9.80
N TYR A 883 -5.72 -48.07 9.85
CA TYR A 883 -4.40 -47.69 10.40
C TYR A 883 -4.41 -46.23 10.87
N ILE A 884 -4.35 -46.02 12.19
CA ILE A 884 -3.96 -44.79 12.93
C ILE A 884 -3.64 -45.24 14.38
N PRO A 885 -3.05 -44.41 15.27
CA PRO A 885 -1.79 -43.64 15.23
C PRO A 885 -0.79 -44.09 16.33
N ILE A 886 0.48 -43.64 16.25
CA ILE A 886 1.44 -43.42 17.36
C ILE A 886 2.45 -42.36 16.87
N TYR A 887 2.79 -41.26 17.55
CA TYR A 887 2.21 -40.56 18.72
C TYR A 887 2.58 -39.07 18.61
#